data_AF-Q4Q2Z4-F1
#
_entry.id   AF-Q4Q2Z4-F1
#
_cell.length_a   1.000
_cell.length_b   1.000
_cell.length_c   1.000
_cell.angle_alpha   90.00
_cell.angle_beta   90.00
_cell.angle_gamma   90.00
#
_symmetry.space_group_name_H-M   'P 1'
#
loop_
_entity.id
_entity.type
_entity.pdbx_description
1 polymer ?
#
loop_
_entity_poly.entity_id
_entity_poly.type
_entity_poly.pdbx_seq_one_letter_code
_entity_poly.pdbx_strand_id
1 'polypeptide(L)'
;MAAASSNCQDEGLQHFRSAGRSPTFDHLKLRESVYDNIIGQVNGARAVDKLRKVGAIDRISEGKAVNSKSLEYSDTITPSTSNPNVLKLPALQQNRRLAVDLEFNDDAPPAWTLLRRVTHNVWMSLKMTRLFLSLAWADIKARTCSYCLGFFSVFIVVLLLVLMFSILVHMPILFLHFSEETRGEFDLIIGPGSLMSKATGINYTRINELFPESDPDYGYSAPRFLDIYMARTTRSCPGKNVTQMWYNADGSVCDDVDLCMSGCFSNGTAAVDLIAIDAAAEARMEFGTHYDEPTLNEGELILSHRAAVLMGGVNVGDTIILYGDARLNIQLPFANLTHNDSSNVMMPFKVVSVIHEYYRKFPDVDTFVVVSFQTFLRDLAKGLGPDTSTRGVEGVANTNPSDCASAVYFTMNPEARLKAYSLTSYEKIRRNVVVWASGVLSPLGFMQVSRSAPQLRGLYVTRLFSAFVGLIMSLILLALVLLSVVLIYTLLTVGIETKTYELGIQRMIGLTKENLIFLVLANAYAFTLPAWLIGLAAGQGTYTGVRIVFAKFVDVQLPMLVTGASLGWATVAGLGIPIVASFFPILSLVTQKLPDAINTSRGRNSGVIYKIERDDSTQWNGTMLVLGVLFFAFGFLIYYLFPTALIAMNLNLIFYIFFGVLIGLLAGLVLLAMNFERVAQTCISYLLLFWESRAVFSFMQKSLSAHRRRNRKTALMYALSLAFVIFITVVVQIQLVSYEYSSRQRMGCELYVETKGLTVEEYWAIEEIIEHQMETGIISAYTYDYNSSALTSLKGATVSSIGRLRSSGTKLKPLPPNYFEVMDRTYLHVNNYQSIVGRYGLVRALYSPEGLYKGILSSGAADTLGVGSADGVVLLKITKVQNATLNTEVIRRVTIRPVATLNTAPAIDTSKYTGTQGDVVLSIPGLFRHLNESRVSVLNGNVGKIRLRMNDPNWYDFIGDLLTGSIAALGHTVTVTNIRDATRDMAAASEALNFFFIVAEIMILVICFFSLMSSMTTNVLDSSKEIGVLLCLGMSHFQVYRVYVWEAFVLVVSSGVMGLIVGLVVAYTMQLQNILFTQLPLPFPFPYIQLAILVVIGLVSALASSISPVAYLLGLPSVTHILRRTIH
;
A
#
# COMPACT_ATOMS: atom_id res chain seq x y z
N MET A 1 11.96 27.18 26.11
CA MET A 1 12.57 28.29 26.86
C MET A 1 12.09 29.62 26.28
N ALA A 2 12.26 30.75 26.97
CA ALA A 2 11.35 31.89 26.84
C ALA A 2 11.95 33.18 26.23
N ALA A 3 11.03 34.00 25.67
CA ALA A 3 10.99 35.47 25.66
C ALA A 3 12.11 36.34 25.02
N ALA A 4 11.74 37.01 23.91
CA ALA A 4 11.98 38.43 23.58
C ALA A 4 10.98 38.80 22.45
N SER A 5 10.11 39.83 22.45
CA SER A 5 10.18 41.27 22.76
C SER A 5 10.97 42.11 21.73
N SER A 6 10.50 43.25 21.18
CA SER A 6 9.15 43.88 21.09
C SER A 6 9.25 45.23 20.33
N ASN A 7 8.20 45.62 19.57
CA ASN A 7 7.95 46.97 19.01
C ASN A 7 8.97 47.45 17.92
N CYS A 8 8.73 48.42 17.03
CA CYS A 8 7.84 49.60 17.03
C CYS A 8 7.04 49.81 15.72
N GLN A 9 6.24 50.89 15.69
CA GLN A 9 5.23 51.25 14.68
C GLN A 9 5.56 52.53 13.87
N ASP A 10 4.93 52.61 12.69
CA ASP A 10 4.35 53.78 11.99
C ASP A 10 5.16 54.93 11.34
N GLU A 11 4.88 55.09 10.03
CA GLU A 11 4.67 56.31 9.21
C GLU A 11 5.77 57.38 8.99
N GLY A 12 5.83 57.94 7.76
CA GLY A 12 6.82 58.97 7.35
C GLY A 12 6.90 59.28 5.84
N LEU A 13 5.81 59.81 5.27
CA LEU A 13 5.54 59.94 3.82
C LEU A 13 6.39 61.00 3.05
N GLN A 14 6.55 60.79 1.73
CA GLN A 14 6.89 61.71 0.62
C GLN A 14 8.36 62.01 0.22
N HIS A 15 8.69 61.64 -1.04
CA HIS A 15 9.14 62.59 -2.07
C HIS A 15 8.69 62.10 -3.47
N PHE A 16 8.67 62.97 -4.49
CA PHE A 16 7.87 62.80 -5.72
C PHE A 16 8.63 63.15 -7.02
N ARG A 17 8.11 62.67 -8.17
CA ARG A 17 8.44 63.00 -9.60
C ARG A 17 9.75 62.41 -10.18
N SER A 18 9.94 62.23 -11.49
CA SER A 18 9.10 61.99 -12.71
C SER A 18 10.08 61.89 -13.91
N ALA A 19 9.85 61.31 -15.09
CA ALA A 19 8.68 60.96 -15.92
C ALA A 19 9.11 59.81 -16.90
N GLY A 20 8.41 59.31 -17.93
CA GLY A 20 7.14 59.57 -18.65
C GLY A 20 7.23 58.77 -19.99
N ARG A 21 6.18 58.39 -20.73
CA ARG A 21 4.77 58.82 -20.87
C ARG A 21 3.82 57.63 -21.17
N SER A 22 2.52 57.87 -21.05
CA SER A 22 1.37 57.07 -21.55
C SER A 22 0.95 57.57 -22.98
N PRO A 23 -0.22 57.26 -23.63
CA PRO A 23 -1.45 56.60 -23.17
C PRO A 23 -1.89 55.33 -23.94
N THR A 24 -3.18 55.22 -24.32
CA THR A 24 -4.07 54.09 -23.95
C THR A 24 -5.34 53.98 -24.82
N PHE A 25 -6.31 53.14 -24.42
CA PHE A 25 -7.68 52.91 -24.98
C PHE A 25 -7.76 51.94 -26.20
N ASP A 26 -8.84 51.15 -26.42
CA ASP A 26 -10.11 51.05 -25.67
C ASP A 26 -10.84 49.67 -25.66
N HIS A 27 -11.93 49.63 -24.88
CA HIS A 27 -13.00 48.65 -24.55
C HIS A 27 -13.38 47.44 -25.43
N LEU A 28 -14.13 46.52 -24.76
CA LEU A 28 -14.61 45.22 -25.26
C LEU A 28 -16.02 44.88 -24.70
N LYS A 29 -17.01 44.58 -25.56
CA LYS A 29 -18.37 44.03 -25.27
C LYS A 29 -18.97 43.44 -26.57
N LEU A 30 -20.00 42.57 -26.62
CA LEU A 30 -20.43 41.37 -25.84
C LEU A 30 -21.81 40.91 -26.39
N ARG A 31 -21.98 39.65 -26.86
CA ARG A 31 -23.25 38.85 -26.98
C ARG A 31 -22.99 37.51 -27.74
N GLU A 32 -23.44 36.33 -27.27
CA GLU A 32 -24.74 35.60 -27.47
C GLU A 32 -24.98 35.11 -28.93
N SER A 33 -25.46 33.89 -29.26
CA SER A 33 -25.78 32.66 -28.46
C SER A 33 -26.23 31.43 -29.31
N VAL A 34 -25.88 30.19 -28.89
CA VAL A 34 -26.74 28.96 -28.83
C VAL A 34 -27.14 28.11 -30.10
N TYR A 35 -27.32 26.78 -29.85
CA TYR A 35 -28.11 25.69 -30.54
C TYR A 35 -27.50 24.66 -31.56
N ASP A 36 -27.40 23.39 -31.08
CA ASP A 36 -27.84 22.06 -31.58
C ASP A 36 -27.64 21.41 -32.99
N ASN A 37 -27.23 20.13 -32.93
CA ASN A 37 -27.77 18.89 -33.57
C ASN A 37 -27.46 18.37 -35.01
N ILE A 38 -26.84 17.15 -35.01
CA ILE A 38 -27.23 15.88 -35.72
C ILE A 38 -26.96 15.73 -37.25
N ILE A 39 -26.87 14.45 -37.68
CA ILE A 39 -26.65 13.87 -39.03
C ILE A 39 -25.17 13.89 -39.53
N GLY A 40 -24.56 12.79 -40.03
CA GLY A 40 -24.94 11.36 -40.01
C GLY A 40 -24.56 10.58 -41.29
N GLN A 41 -24.08 9.32 -41.14
CA GLN A 41 -23.81 8.32 -42.22
C GLN A 41 -22.72 8.76 -43.25
N VAL A 42 -22.14 8.00 -44.22
CA VAL A 42 -21.99 6.57 -44.63
C VAL A 42 -20.74 6.54 -45.57
N ASN A 43 -19.89 5.51 -45.81
CA ASN A 43 -19.73 4.09 -45.45
C ASN A 43 -18.19 3.83 -45.23
N GLY A 44 -17.53 2.65 -45.23
CA GLY A 44 -17.86 1.22 -45.43
C GLY A 44 -17.45 0.65 -46.82
N ALA A 45 -16.91 -0.57 -47.01
CA ALA A 45 -16.23 -1.54 -46.13
C ALA A 45 -15.61 -2.72 -46.95
N ARG A 46 -14.48 -3.31 -46.50
CA ARG A 46 -13.88 -4.62 -46.97
C ARG A 46 -13.44 -4.61 -48.47
N ALA A 47 -12.80 -5.63 -49.08
CA ALA A 47 -12.32 -7.00 -48.76
C ALA A 47 -10.93 -7.20 -49.46
N VAL A 48 -9.87 -7.81 -48.90
CA VAL A 48 -9.56 -9.23 -48.56
C VAL A 48 -9.24 -10.15 -49.77
N ASP A 49 -8.03 -10.77 -49.75
CA ASP A 49 -7.56 -11.94 -50.53
C ASP A 49 -7.39 -11.82 -52.09
N LYS A 50 -6.50 -12.55 -52.81
CA LYS A 50 -5.31 -13.40 -52.47
C LYS A 50 -4.40 -13.72 -53.70
N LEU A 51 -3.16 -14.16 -53.41
CA LEU A 51 -2.31 -15.15 -54.15
C LEU A 51 -1.64 -14.87 -55.54
N ARG A 52 -0.31 -15.14 -55.55
CA ARG A 52 0.55 -15.76 -56.62
C ARG A 52 0.84 -14.96 -57.92
N LYS A 53 2.13 -14.72 -58.28
CA LYS A 53 3.07 -15.57 -59.08
C LYS A 53 2.56 -15.84 -60.51
N VAL A 54 3.28 -15.61 -61.62
CA VAL A 54 4.69 -15.28 -62.02
C VAL A 54 4.57 -14.35 -63.25
N GLY A 55 5.45 -13.42 -63.68
CA GLY A 55 6.84 -13.04 -63.46
C GLY A 55 7.40 -12.51 -64.81
N ALA A 56 8.73 -12.29 -64.92
CA ALA A 56 9.48 -11.95 -66.15
C ALA A 56 9.39 -10.52 -66.77
N ILE A 57 10.58 -9.90 -66.86
CA ILE A 57 11.15 -9.11 -67.98
C ILE A 57 10.80 -7.62 -68.16
N ASP A 58 11.91 -6.87 -68.31
CA ASP A 58 12.21 -5.52 -68.85
C ASP A 58 11.52 -4.22 -68.39
N ARG A 59 12.38 -3.19 -68.32
CA ARG A 59 12.07 -1.77 -68.16
C ARG A 59 12.51 -1.05 -69.44
N ILE A 60 11.71 -0.11 -69.93
CA ILE A 60 12.11 0.86 -70.97
C ILE A 60 11.90 2.30 -70.44
N SER A 61 12.56 3.25 -71.08
CA SER A 61 12.99 4.55 -70.54
C SER A 61 12.08 5.75 -70.86
N GLU A 62 12.28 6.81 -70.06
CA GLU A 62 12.19 8.24 -70.44
C GLU A 62 10.84 8.85 -70.88
N GLY A 63 10.80 10.19 -70.90
CA GLY A 63 9.67 10.97 -71.43
C GLY A 63 8.89 11.83 -70.42
N LYS A 64 9.46 12.95 -69.97
CA LYS A 64 8.71 14.13 -69.49
C LYS A 64 9.17 15.37 -70.24
N ALA A 65 8.25 16.26 -70.61
CA ALA A 65 8.51 17.35 -71.54
C ALA A 65 7.58 18.56 -71.33
N VAL A 66 7.89 19.66 -72.07
CA VAL A 66 7.02 20.82 -72.42
C VAL A 66 6.99 22.04 -71.45
N ASN A 67 7.82 23.03 -71.81
CA ASN A 67 7.57 24.50 -71.89
C ASN A 67 7.32 25.39 -70.64
N SER A 68 7.54 26.73 -70.69
CA SER A 68 8.51 27.60 -71.44
C SER A 68 8.39 29.09 -71.00
N LYS A 69 9.37 29.95 -71.39
CA LYS A 69 9.44 31.44 -71.29
C LYS A 69 9.65 32.06 -69.88
N SER A 70 10.31 33.22 -69.68
CA SER A 70 11.26 34.01 -70.51
C SER A 70 11.88 35.24 -69.76
N LEU A 71 13.09 35.65 -70.15
CA LEU A 71 13.73 37.01 -70.11
C LEU A 71 14.54 37.54 -68.88
N GLU A 72 15.68 38.17 -69.27
CA GLU A 72 16.45 39.33 -68.73
C GLU A 72 17.56 39.27 -67.62
N TYR A 73 18.68 39.95 -67.95
CA TYR A 73 19.86 40.52 -67.22
C TYR A 73 20.55 39.73 -66.07
N SER A 74 21.89 39.59 -65.91
CA SER A 74 23.17 40.11 -66.47
C SER A 74 23.99 40.94 -65.46
N ASP A 75 25.21 40.47 -65.11
CA ASP A 75 26.53 41.18 -65.19
C ASP A 75 27.65 40.39 -64.43
N THR A 76 28.77 39.95 -65.05
CA THR A 76 30.15 40.55 -65.20
C THR A 76 31.00 40.62 -63.87
N ILE A 77 32.34 40.59 -63.74
CA ILE A 77 33.60 40.40 -64.56
C ILE A 77 34.80 40.24 -63.54
N THR A 78 36.05 39.73 -63.68
CA THR A 78 36.99 39.08 -64.67
C THR A 78 38.00 38.13 -63.92
N PRO A 79 38.87 37.31 -64.57
CA PRO A 79 39.68 36.25 -63.91
C PRO A 79 41.25 36.33 -63.99
N SER A 80 41.92 35.39 -63.29
CA SER A 80 43.21 34.70 -63.62
C SER A 80 44.60 35.24 -63.21
N THR A 81 45.64 34.38 -63.33
CA THR A 81 47.11 34.53 -63.08
C THR A 81 47.59 34.52 -61.60
N SER A 82 48.80 34.04 -61.22
CA SER A 82 49.85 33.21 -61.88
C SER A 82 50.82 32.55 -60.83
N ASN A 83 51.58 31.51 -61.22
CA ASN A 83 52.58 30.80 -60.37
C ASN A 83 53.96 31.51 -60.33
N PRO A 84 54.75 31.32 -59.24
CA PRO A 84 56.13 30.84 -59.44
C PRO A 84 56.75 29.94 -58.33
N ASN A 85 57.18 28.72 -58.72
CA ASN A 85 58.58 28.23 -58.75
C ASN A 85 59.56 28.22 -57.52
N VAL A 86 60.40 27.15 -57.50
CA VAL A 86 61.88 27.08 -57.15
C VAL A 86 62.41 26.42 -55.82
N LEU A 87 62.93 25.19 -56.00
CA LEU A 87 64.15 24.48 -55.48
C LEU A 87 64.51 24.24 -53.97
N LYS A 88 64.68 22.92 -53.65
CA LYS A 88 65.82 22.20 -52.95
C LYS A 88 66.21 22.61 -51.49
N LEU A 89 66.93 21.84 -50.66
CA LEU A 89 67.77 20.62 -50.78
C LEU A 89 67.42 19.53 -49.70
N PRO A 90 67.98 18.29 -49.74
CA PRO A 90 67.53 17.15 -48.92
C PRO A 90 68.51 16.64 -47.82
N ALA A 91 67.98 15.85 -46.87
CA ALA A 91 68.72 14.83 -46.10
C ALA A 91 67.77 13.76 -45.50
N LEU A 92 68.32 12.62 -45.04
CA LEU A 92 67.66 11.55 -44.26
C LEU A 92 66.69 10.58 -44.97
N GLN A 93 67.08 10.03 -46.13
CA GLN A 93 66.58 8.71 -46.54
C GLN A 93 67.25 7.57 -45.75
N GLN A 94 66.83 7.31 -44.50
CA GLN A 94 67.25 6.09 -43.79
C GLN A 94 66.26 5.64 -42.70
N ASN A 95 65.12 5.07 -43.13
CA ASN A 95 64.37 4.00 -42.43
C ASN A 95 63.11 3.59 -43.23
N ARG A 96 63.28 3.08 -44.46
CA ARG A 96 62.17 2.60 -45.29
C ARG A 96 61.97 1.08 -45.16
N ARG A 97 61.59 0.63 -43.96
CA ARG A 97 61.01 -0.70 -43.67
C ARG A 97 59.85 -0.49 -42.69
N LEU A 98 58.76 -1.26 -42.85
CA LEU A 98 57.46 -1.05 -42.19
C LEU A 98 56.72 0.24 -42.63
N ALA A 99 56.71 0.50 -43.93
CA ALA A 99 55.51 1.03 -44.57
C ALA A 99 54.76 -0.17 -45.16
N VAL A 100 53.57 -0.46 -44.63
CA VAL A 100 52.56 -1.37 -45.17
C VAL A 100 51.24 -0.61 -45.06
N ASP A 101 50.42 -0.71 -46.09
CA ASP A 101 49.51 0.38 -46.45
C ASP A 101 48.33 0.56 -45.49
N LEU A 102 48.05 1.83 -45.17
CA LEU A 102 46.76 2.29 -44.67
C LEU A 102 46.15 3.21 -45.73
N GLU A 103 45.70 2.58 -46.82
CA GLU A 103 44.85 3.20 -47.82
C GLU A 103 43.53 3.61 -47.16
N PHE A 104 43.24 4.91 -47.16
CA PHE A 104 42.04 5.47 -46.52
C PHE A 104 40.85 5.24 -47.46
N ASN A 105 40.22 4.07 -47.33
CA ASN A 105 39.10 3.69 -48.17
C ASN A 105 37.79 4.25 -47.59
N ASP A 106 37.19 5.25 -48.26
CA ASP A 106 36.02 5.99 -47.77
C ASP A 106 34.69 5.19 -47.79
N ASP A 107 34.70 3.97 -48.34
CA ASP A 107 33.54 3.06 -48.31
C ASP A 107 33.29 2.49 -46.91
N ALA A 108 32.41 3.15 -46.14
CA ALA A 108 31.84 2.59 -44.92
C ALA A 108 31.13 1.24 -45.23
N PRO A 109 31.62 0.09 -44.74
CA PRO A 109 31.14 -1.21 -45.20
C PRO A 109 29.67 -1.42 -44.81
N PRO A 110 28.81 -1.92 -45.71
CA PRO A 110 27.38 -2.05 -45.46
C PRO A 110 27.15 -2.94 -44.23
N ALA A 111 26.23 -2.53 -43.35
CA ALA A 111 26.07 -3.10 -42.01
C ALA A 111 26.00 -4.65 -41.98
N TRP A 112 25.46 -5.27 -43.04
CA TRP A 112 25.41 -6.72 -43.22
C TRP A 112 26.78 -7.41 -43.29
N THR A 113 27.81 -6.81 -43.91
CA THR A 113 29.16 -7.41 -43.96
C THR A 113 29.90 -7.24 -42.64
N LEU A 114 29.67 -6.11 -41.95
CA LEU A 114 30.15 -5.85 -40.59
C LEU A 114 29.54 -6.88 -39.61
N LEU A 115 28.22 -7.09 -39.68
CA LEU A 115 27.49 -8.07 -38.88
C LEU A 115 27.90 -9.52 -39.22
N ARG A 116 28.16 -9.85 -40.49
CA ARG A 116 28.70 -11.16 -40.91
C ARG A 116 30.13 -11.39 -40.42
N ARG A 117 30.97 -10.35 -40.34
CA ARG A 117 32.33 -10.43 -39.78
C ARG A 117 32.28 -10.63 -38.26
N VAL A 118 31.42 -9.90 -37.55
CA VAL A 118 31.19 -10.07 -36.10
C VAL A 118 30.64 -11.46 -35.78
N THR A 119 29.62 -11.95 -36.48
CA THR A 119 29.07 -13.29 -36.21
C THR A 119 30.06 -14.41 -36.53
N HIS A 120 30.90 -14.26 -37.57
CA HIS A 120 31.99 -15.20 -37.83
C HIS A 120 33.05 -15.20 -36.71
N ASN A 121 33.50 -14.01 -36.25
CA ASN A 121 34.44 -13.89 -35.13
C ASN A 121 33.87 -14.49 -33.83
N VAL A 122 32.59 -14.22 -33.53
CA VAL A 122 31.87 -14.81 -32.40
C VAL A 122 31.80 -16.34 -32.50
N TRP A 123 31.50 -16.89 -33.69
CA TRP A 123 31.44 -18.34 -33.89
C TRP A 123 32.81 -19.03 -33.80
N MET A 124 33.88 -18.37 -34.24
CA MET A 124 35.25 -18.86 -34.05
C MET A 124 35.70 -18.74 -32.59
N SER A 125 35.26 -17.71 -31.86
CA SER A 125 35.46 -17.60 -30.40
C SER A 125 34.71 -18.69 -29.63
N LEU A 126 33.49 -19.05 -30.06
CA LEU A 126 32.70 -20.14 -29.48
C LEU A 126 33.41 -21.51 -29.58
N LYS A 127 34.26 -21.74 -30.61
CA LYS A 127 35.10 -22.95 -30.68
C LYS A 127 36.21 -22.97 -29.61
N MET A 128 36.64 -21.81 -29.13
CA MET A 128 37.63 -21.68 -28.05
C MET A 128 37.03 -21.72 -26.64
N THR A 129 35.72 -21.95 -26.50
CA THR A 129 35.05 -22.07 -25.18
C THR A 129 35.73 -23.05 -24.23
N ARG A 130 36.22 -24.20 -24.71
CA ARG A 130 36.95 -25.17 -23.86
C ARG A 130 38.27 -24.61 -23.30
N LEU A 131 38.93 -23.70 -24.03
CA LEU A 131 40.14 -22.99 -23.58
C LEU A 131 39.77 -21.88 -22.57
N PHE A 132 38.72 -21.10 -22.84
CA PHE A 132 38.27 -20.08 -21.89
C PHE A 132 37.78 -20.69 -20.57
N LEU A 133 37.11 -21.85 -20.62
CA LEU A 133 36.65 -22.56 -19.43
C LEU A 133 37.81 -23.17 -18.63
N SER A 134 38.87 -23.68 -19.27
CA SER A 134 40.04 -24.19 -18.55
C SER A 134 40.91 -23.08 -17.95
N LEU A 135 41.02 -21.93 -18.63
CA LEU A 135 41.62 -20.71 -18.09
C LEU A 135 40.83 -20.19 -16.88
N ALA A 136 39.51 -20.11 -16.97
CA ALA A 136 38.64 -19.75 -15.86
C ALA A 136 38.79 -20.72 -14.67
N TRP A 137 38.86 -22.03 -14.92
CA TRP A 137 39.03 -23.03 -13.86
C TRP A 137 40.39 -22.94 -13.17
N ALA A 138 41.46 -22.65 -13.91
CA ALA A 138 42.77 -22.37 -13.33
C ALA A 138 42.74 -21.10 -12.45
N ASP A 139 42.02 -20.07 -12.89
CA ASP A 139 41.83 -18.82 -12.15
C ASP A 139 41.07 -19.02 -10.83
N ILE A 140 39.98 -19.80 -10.85
CA ILE A 140 39.23 -20.21 -9.66
C ILE A 140 40.14 -20.90 -8.64
N LYS A 141 41.00 -21.81 -9.10
CA LYS A 141 41.94 -22.53 -8.23
C LYS A 141 43.03 -21.63 -7.65
N ALA A 142 43.44 -20.58 -8.37
CA ALA A 142 44.39 -19.58 -7.90
C ALA A 142 43.78 -18.53 -6.96
N ARG A 143 42.48 -18.22 -7.11
CA ARG A 143 41.81 -17.08 -6.48
C ARG A 143 40.50 -17.47 -5.76
N THR A 144 40.53 -18.60 -5.06
CA THR A 144 39.39 -19.24 -4.37
C THR A 144 38.57 -18.27 -3.51
N CYS A 145 39.21 -17.38 -2.74
CA CYS A 145 38.51 -16.37 -1.93
C CYS A 145 37.64 -15.44 -2.79
N SER A 146 38.16 -14.92 -3.91
CA SER A 146 37.41 -14.06 -4.82
C SER A 146 36.27 -14.81 -5.51
N TYR A 147 36.46 -16.10 -5.81
CA TYR A 147 35.39 -16.95 -6.33
C TYR A 147 34.27 -17.15 -5.30
N CYS A 148 34.60 -17.44 -4.04
CA CYS A 148 33.62 -17.58 -2.96
C CYS A 148 32.81 -16.30 -2.71
N LEU A 149 33.45 -15.11 -2.75
CA LEU A 149 32.75 -13.83 -2.62
C LEU A 149 31.80 -13.57 -3.81
N GLY A 150 32.19 -13.93 -5.03
CA GLY A 150 31.31 -13.88 -6.20
C GLY A 150 30.15 -14.85 -6.11
N PHE A 151 30.42 -16.10 -5.70
CA PHE A 151 29.41 -17.13 -5.50
C PHE A 151 28.38 -16.72 -4.44
N PHE A 152 28.81 -16.34 -3.24
CA PHE A 152 27.87 -15.97 -2.16
C PHE A 152 27.06 -14.72 -2.48
N SER A 153 27.64 -13.72 -3.16
CA SER A 153 26.89 -12.51 -3.53
C SER A 153 25.77 -12.80 -4.55
N VAL A 154 26.02 -13.61 -5.58
CA VAL A 154 24.96 -14.06 -6.51
C VAL A 154 23.95 -14.96 -5.82
N PHE A 155 24.40 -15.93 -5.01
CA PHE A 155 23.57 -16.90 -4.31
C PHE A 155 22.53 -16.21 -3.41
N ILE A 156 22.98 -15.25 -2.61
CA ILE A 156 22.13 -14.46 -1.72
C ILE A 156 21.11 -13.65 -2.54
N VAL A 157 21.54 -12.95 -3.59
CA VAL A 157 20.64 -12.15 -4.42
C VAL A 157 19.56 -13.00 -5.09
N VAL A 158 19.90 -14.18 -5.63
CA VAL A 158 18.91 -15.09 -6.24
C VAL A 158 17.93 -15.64 -5.20
N LEU A 159 18.41 -16.09 -4.04
CA LEU A 159 17.58 -16.56 -2.92
C LEU A 159 16.59 -15.48 -2.47
N LEU A 160 17.06 -14.23 -2.35
CA LEU A 160 16.24 -13.10 -1.92
C LEU A 160 15.18 -12.69 -2.93
N LEU A 161 15.53 -12.67 -4.22
CA LEU A 161 14.57 -12.35 -5.27
C LEU A 161 13.48 -13.43 -5.33
N VAL A 162 13.81 -14.72 -5.20
CA VAL A 162 12.81 -15.80 -5.06
C VAL A 162 11.86 -15.51 -3.89
N LEU A 163 12.42 -15.32 -2.69
CA LEU A 163 11.65 -15.17 -1.45
C LEU A 163 10.75 -13.92 -1.48
N MET A 164 11.31 -12.76 -1.83
CA MET A 164 10.59 -11.49 -1.88
C MET A 164 9.53 -11.43 -3.00
N PHE A 165 9.80 -11.97 -4.21
CA PHE A 165 8.76 -12.06 -5.24
C PHE A 165 7.66 -13.06 -4.87
N SER A 166 7.97 -14.19 -4.22
CA SER A 166 6.93 -15.14 -3.81
C SER A 166 6.02 -14.54 -2.74
N ILE A 167 6.56 -13.77 -1.78
CA ILE A 167 5.77 -13.01 -0.80
C ILE A 167 4.89 -11.95 -1.50
N LEU A 168 5.45 -11.16 -2.44
CA LEU A 168 4.70 -10.16 -3.20
C LEU A 168 3.50 -10.75 -3.95
N VAL A 169 3.62 -11.96 -4.50
CA VAL A 169 2.53 -12.64 -5.22
C VAL A 169 1.44 -13.16 -4.27
N HIS A 170 1.76 -13.50 -3.02
CA HIS A 170 0.78 -14.00 -2.04
C HIS A 170 0.15 -12.92 -1.14
N MET A 171 0.71 -11.70 -1.09
CA MET A 171 0.14 -10.56 -0.36
C MET A 171 -1.37 -10.31 -0.62
N PRO A 172 -1.93 -10.43 -1.85
CA PRO A 172 -3.36 -10.29 -2.08
C PRO A 172 -4.23 -11.29 -1.32
N ILE A 173 -3.71 -12.49 -1.00
CA ILE A 173 -4.44 -13.53 -0.25
C ILE A 173 -4.57 -13.12 1.23
N LEU A 174 -3.53 -12.52 1.82
CA LEU A 174 -3.61 -11.95 3.17
C LEU A 174 -4.63 -10.79 3.25
N PHE A 175 -4.76 -9.98 2.18
CA PHE A 175 -5.81 -8.95 2.13
C PHE A 175 -7.21 -9.49 1.86
N LEU A 176 -7.34 -10.65 1.22
CA LEU A 176 -8.60 -11.40 1.16
C LEU A 176 -8.95 -11.95 2.55
N HIS A 177 -7.98 -12.52 3.27
CA HIS A 177 -8.24 -13.11 4.58
C HIS A 177 -8.76 -12.10 5.61
N PHE A 178 -8.19 -10.90 5.71
CA PHE A 178 -8.75 -9.83 6.56
C PHE A 178 -10.13 -9.33 6.10
N SER A 179 -10.50 -9.56 4.84
CA SER A 179 -11.88 -9.33 4.35
C SER A 179 -12.81 -10.47 4.76
N GLU A 180 -12.34 -11.72 4.76
CA GLU A 180 -13.08 -12.89 5.22
C GLU A 180 -13.34 -12.84 6.73
N GLU A 181 -12.35 -12.40 7.52
CA GLU A 181 -12.47 -12.21 8.98
C GLU A 181 -13.49 -11.14 9.38
N THR A 182 -13.74 -10.15 8.52
CA THR A 182 -14.66 -9.03 8.82
C THR A 182 -15.99 -9.08 8.07
N ARG A 183 -16.07 -9.83 6.96
CA ARG A 183 -17.26 -9.87 6.06
C ARG A 183 -17.68 -11.28 5.64
N GLY A 184 -17.16 -12.29 6.32
CA GLY A 184 -17.47 -13.69 6.09
C GLY A 184 -16.75 -14.29 4.88
N GLU A 185 -16.65 -15.61 4.82
CA GLU A 185 -15.86 -16.35 3.83
C GLU A 185 -16.54 -16.49 2.44
N PHE A 186 -17.53 -15.67 2.07
CA PHE A 186 -18.35 -15.86 0.85
C PHE A 186 -18.24 -14.72 -0.19
N ASP A 187 -18.42 -15.06 -1.47
CA ASP A 187 -18.13 -14.17 -2.61
C ASP A 187 -19.32 -13.30 -3.03
N LEU A 188 -20.52 -13.87 -3.02
CA LEU A 188 -21.75 -13.24 -3.50
C LEU A 188 -22.94 -13.67 -2.62
N ILE A 189 -23.68 -12.70 -2.08
CA ILE A 189 -25.02 -12.91 -1.54
C ILE A 189 -26.03 -12.47 -2.60
N ILE A 190 -27.07 -13.29 -2.81
CA ILE A 190 -28.28 -12.94 -3.56
C ILE A 190 -29.47 -12.95 -2.59
N GLY A 191 -30.34 -11.94 -2.68
CA GLY A 191 -31.55 -11.80 -1.86
C GLY A 191 -32.67 -11.09 -2.62
N PRO A 192 -33.91 -11.05 -2.13
CA PRO A 192 -34.99 -10.30 -2.76
C PRO A 192 -34.66 -8.79 -2.76
N GLY A 193 -35.08 -8.06 -3.79
CA GLY A 193 -34.79 -6.62 -3.91
C GLY A 193 -34.94 -6.07 -5.32
N SER A 194 -34.50 -4.82 -5.52
CA SER A 194 -34.66 -4.09 -6.79
C SER A 194 -36.12 -4.14 -7.31
N LEU A 195 -36.38 -4.72 -8.48
CA LEU A 195 -37.75 -4.90 -9.01
C LEU A 195 -38.63 -5.80 -8.12
N MET A 196 -38.05 -6.76 -7.40
CA MET A 196 -38.75 -7.67 -6.49
C MET A 196 -38.59 -7.27 -5.02
N SER A 197 -38.47 -5.96 -4.73
CA SER A 197 -38.37 -5.39 -3.38
C SER A 197 -39.61 -5.57 -2.48
N LYS A 198 -40.65 -6.28 -2.96
CA LYS A 198 -41.80 -6.74 -2.17
C LYS A 198 -41.83 -8.26 -1.95
N ALA A 199 -40.93 -9.02 -2.56
CA ALA A 199 -40.79 -10.44 -2.26
C ALA A 199 -40.00 -10.60 -0.95
N THR A 200 -40.33 -11.59 -0.13
CA THR A 200 -39.65 -11.79 1.17
C THR A 200 -38.64 -12.96 1.14
N GLY A 201 -38.65 -13.77 0.09
CA GLY A 201 -37.72 -14.89 -0.10
C GLY A 201 -37.49 -15.24 -1.56
N ILE A 202 -36.55 -16.17 -1.78
CA ILE A 202 -36.09 -16.69 -3.06
C ILE A 202 -36.37 -18.19 -3.13
N ASN A 203 -36.80 -18.66 -4.30
CA ASN A 203 -36.89 -20.09 -4.57
C ASN A 203 -35.49 -20.65 -4.91
N TYR A 204 -34.85 -21.29 -3.94
CA TYR A 204 -33.56 -21.96 -4.09
C TYR A 204 -33.65 -23.25 -4.91
N THR A 205 -34.80 -23.94 -4.92
CA THR A 205 -35.03 -25.12 -5.78
C THR A 205 -34.76 -24.81 -7.26
N ARG A 206 -35.27 -23.68 -7.78
CA ARG A 206 -34.98 -23.17 -9.13
C ARG A 206 -33.54 -22.71 -9.33
N ILE A 207 -32.83 -22.32 -8.28
CA ILE A 207 -31.41 -21.98 -8.37
C ILE A 207 -30.57 -23.26 -8.52
N ASN A 208 -30.89 -24.32 -7.78
CA ASN A 208 -30.23 -25.63 -7.90
C ASN A 208 -30.57 -26.33 -9.24
N GLU A 209 -31.73 -26.08 -9.85
CA GLU A 209 -32.01 -26.48 -11.24
C GLU A 209 -31.14 -25.76 -12.28
N LEU A 210 -30.79 -24.49 -12.05
CA LEU A 210 -29.99 -23.66 -12.96
C LEU A 210 -28.48 -23.86 -12.78
N PHE A 211 -28.05 -24.07 -11.54
CA PHE A 211 -26.66 -24.27 -11.13
C PHE A 211 -26.58 -25.55 -10.28
N PRO A 212 -26.68 -26.74 -10.91
CA PRO A 212 -26.68 -27.99 -10.18
C PRO A 212 -25.33 -28.21 -9.48
N GLU A 213 -25.34 -29.04 -8.44
CA GLU A 213 -24.17 -29.35 -7.61
C GLU A 213 -22.98 -29.98 -8.37
N SER A 214 -23.20 -30.39 -9.63
CA SER A 214 -22.19 -30.87 -10.56
C SER A 214 -21.55 -29.78 -11.44
N ASP A 215 -22.01 -28.53 -11.39
CA ASP A 215 -21.41 -27.39 -12.09
C ASP A 215 -20.12 -26.95 -11.37
N PRO A 216 -18.94 -27.05 -12.03
CA PRO A 216 -17.65 -26.78 -11.39
C PRO A 216 -17.37 -25.28 -11.17
N ASP A 217 -18.09 -24.37 -11.83
CA ASP A 217 -17.88 -22.92 -11.77
C ASP A 217 -18.93 -22.22 -10.88
N TYR A 218 -20.15 -22.76 -10.77
CA TYR A 218 -21.30 -22.11 -10.12
C TYR A 218 -22.11 -22.98 -9.14
N GLY A 219 -21.88 -24.30 -9.07
CA GLY A 219 -22.65 -25.22 -8.21
C GLY A 219 -22.44 -25.05 -6.69
N TYR A 220 -21.47 -24.22 -6.29
CA TYR A 220 -21.17 -23.91 -4.90
C TYR A 220 -22.11 -22.81 -4.35
N SER A 221 -23.28 -23.24 -3.88
CA SER A 221 -24.23 -22.38 -3.18
C SER A 221 -24.92 -23.07 -2.00
N ALA A 222 -25.43 -22.27 -1.06
CA ALA A 222 -26.28 -22.69 0.04
C ALA A 222 -27.36 -21.62 0.36
N PRO A 223 -28.58 -22.03 0.75
CA PRO A 223 -29.62 -21.12 1.22
C PRO A 223 -29.45 -20.81 2.72
N ARG A 224 -29.97 -19.66 3.16
CA ARG A 224 -30.20 -19.34 4.57
C ARG A 224 -31.57 -18.67 4.76
N PHE A 225 -32.21 -18.92 5.89
CA PHE A 225 -33.18 -17.95 6.42
C PHE A 225 -32.45 -16.95 7.31
N LEU A 226 -32.85 -15.69 7.17
CA LEU A 226 -32.35 -14.54 7.94
C LEU A 226 -33.58 -13.77 8.40
N ASP A 227 -33.74 -13.63 9.71
CA ASP A 227 -34.94 -13.06 10.35
C ASP A 227 -34.56 -12.54 11.75
N ILE A 228 -35.41 -11.75 12.40
CA ILE A 228 -35.13 -11.16 13.72
C ILE A 228 -36.24 -11.52 14.70
N TYR A 229 -35.88 -12.24 15.76
CA TYR A 229 -36.81 -12.65 16.82
C TYR A 229 -36.36 -12.10 18.18
N MET A 230 -37.30 -11.97 19.11
CA MET A 230 -36.96 -11.76 20.52
C MET A 230 -36.68 -13.10 21.18
N ALA A 231 -35.51 -13.25 21.80
CA ALA A 231 -35.12 -14.40 22.58
C ALA A 231 -35.27 -14.11 24.08
N ARG A 232 -35.81 -15.08 24.83
CA ARG A 232 -35.95 -15.01 26.29
C ARG A 232 -35.71 -16.37 26.94
N THR A 233 -35.11 -16.39 28.13
CA THR A 233 -34.92 -17.64 28.90
C THR A 233 -36.21 -18.10 29.57
N THR A 234 -36.44 -19.42 29.59
CA THR A 234 -37.50 -20.02 30.42
C THR A 234 -37.36 -19.67 31.91
N ARG A 235 -36.13 -19.50 32.42
CA ARG A 235 -35.84 -19.06 33.80
C ARG A 235 -36.46 -17.70 34.17
N SER A 236 -36.62 -16.80 33.20
CA SER A 236 -37.23 -15.47 33.42
C SER A 236 -38.76 -15.49 33.59
N CYS A 237 -39.42 -16.63 33.32
CA CYS A 237 -40.87 -16.80 33.33
C CYS A 237 -41.35 -17.72 34.48
N PRO A 238 -41.24 -17.31 35.77
CA PRO A 238 -41.62 -18.15 36.90
C PRO A 238 -43.13 -18.45 36.90
N GLY A 239 -43.48 -19.69 36.58
CA GLY A 239 -44.88 -20.19 36.61
C GLY A 239 -45.43 -20.65 35.26
N LYS A 240 -44.76 -20.37 34.14
CA LYS A 240 -45.13 -20.93 32.82
C LYS A 240 -44.20 -22.09 32.45
N ASN A 241 -44.75 -23.28 32.20
CA ASN A 241 -44.02 -24.34 31.50
C ASN A 241 -43.94 -24.06 30.00
N VAL A 242 -43.01 -24.71 29.30
CA VAL A 242 -42.78 -24.58 27.84
C VAL A 242 -44.06 -24.74 27.02
N THR A 243 -44.92 -25.69 27.37
CA THR A 243 -46.22 -25.95 26.70
C THR A 243 -47.34 -24.99 27.09
N GLN A 244 -47.13 -24.13 28.08
CA GLN A 244 -48.10 -23.17 28.61
C GLN A 244 -47.77 -21.72 28.22
N MET A 245 -46.76 -21.49 27.37
CA MET A 245 -46.29 -20.14 27.04
C MET A 245 -47.39 -19.25 26.43
N TRP A 246 -48.21 -19.83 25.54
CA TRP A 246 -49.38 -19.21 24.87
C TRP A 246 -50.60 -18.93 25.77
N TYR A 247 -50.57 -19.32 27.04
CA TYR A 247 -51.71 -19.19 27.95
C TYR A 247 -51.42 -18.21 29.08
N ASN A 248 -52.43 -17.47 29.53
CA ASN A 248 -52.38 -16.65 30.74
C ASN A 248 -52.45 -17.53 32.01
N ALA A 249 -52.20 -16.93 33.18
CA ALA A 249 -52.34 -17.61 34.47
C ALA A 249 -53.77 -18.15 34.70
N ASP A 250 -54.78 -17.49 34.12
CA ASP A 250 -56.19 -17.89 34.18
C ASP A 250 -56.58 -18.96 33.14
N GLY A 251 -55.63 -19.43 32.32
CA GLY A 251 -55.85 -20.46 31.29
C GLY A 251 -56.48 -19.98 29.98
N SER A 252 -56.73 -18.68 29.82
CA SER A 252 -57.09 -18.09 28.52
C SER A 252 -55.89 -18.04 27.57
N VAL A 253 -56.13 -18.15 26.26
CA VAL A 253 -55.12 -17.85 25.23
C VAL A 253 -54.84 -16.34 25.21
N CYS A 254 -53.62 -15.95 24.91
CA CYS A 254 -53.23 -14.56 24.76
C CYS A 254 -53.56 -14.00 23.37
N ASP A 255 -54.16 -12.82 23.29
CA ASP A 255 -54.43 -12.14 22.01
C ASP A 255 -53.16 -11.65 21.29
N ASP A 256 -52.06 -11.46 22.03
CA ASP A 256 -50.77 -11.03 21.48
C ASP A 256 -49.58 -11.62 22.26
N VAL A 257 -48.42 -11.71 21.61
CA VAL A 257 -47.18 -12.31 22.14
C VAL A 257 -46.62 -11.51 23.30
N ASP A 258 -46.54 -10.18 23.16
CA ASP A 258 -46.02 -9.29 24.20
C ASP A 258 -46.92 -9.28 25.44
N LEU A 259 -48.25 -9.35 25.25
CA LEU A 259 -49.21 -9.56 26.34
C LEU A 259 -48.95 -10.90 27.05
N CYS A 260 -48.71 -11.98 26.30
CA CYS A 260 -48.40 -13.28 26.86
C CYS A 260 -47.04 -13.33 27.59
N MET A 261 -46.10 -12.49 27.16
CA MET A 261 -44.76 -12.33 27.70
C MET A 261 -44.68 -11.31 28.86
N SER A 262 -45.76 -10.60 29.17
CA SER A 262 -45.82 -9.58 30.24
C SER A 262 -45.65 -10.15 31.66
N GLY A 263 -45.95 -11.43 31.87
CA GLY A 263 -45.81 -12.13 33.15
C GLY A 263 -44.41 -12.63 33.47
N CYS A 264 -43.42 -12.41 32.60
CA CYS A 264 -42.02 -12.75 32.83
C CYS A 264 -41.19 -11.51 33.18
N PHE A 265 -40.04 -11.69 33.83
CA PHE A 265 -39.12 -10.59 34.09
C PHE A 265 -38.58 -9.98 32.78
N SER A 266 -38.41 -8.66 32.76
CA SER A 266 -37.76 -7.94 31.66
C SER A 266 -36.29 -8.33 31.52
N ASN A 267 -35.58 -8.49 32.65
CA ASN A 267 -34.20 -8.99 32.67
C ASN A 267 -34.13 -10.40 32.08
N GLY A 268 -33.40 -10.54 30.97
CA GLY A 268 -33.24 -11.82 30.26
C GLY A 268 -33.87 -11.88 28.87
N THR A 269 -34.19 -10.73 28.25
CA THR A 269 -34.52 -10.61 26.81
C THR A 269 -33.32 -10.17 25.99
N ALA A 270 -33.16 -10.73 24.80
CA ALA A 270 -32.26 -10.23 23.76
C ALA A 270 -32.97 -10.27 22.40
N ALA A 271 -32.89 -9.20 21.61
CA ALA A 271 -33.19 -9.30 20.19
C ALA A 271 -32.08 -10.12 19.52
N VAL A 272 -32.43 -11.14 18.75
CA VAL A 272 -31.46 -12.01 18.06
C VAL A 272 -31.76 -12.14 16.57
N ASP A 273 -30.72 -12.08 15.77
CA ASP A 273 -30.76 -12.47 14.36
C ASP A 273 -30.79 -14.00 14.28
N LEU A 274 -31.92 -14.56 13.81
CA LEU A 274 -32.08 -15.98 13.54
C LEU A 274 -31.46 -16.31 12.18
N ILE A 275 -30.50 -17.23 12.18
CA ILE A 275 -29.76 -17.67 11.01
C ILE A 275 -29.97 -19.18 10.84
N ALA A 276 -30.88 -19.57 9.96
CA ALA A 276 -31.09 -20.98 9.65
C ALA A 276 -30.08 -21.43 8.58
N ILE A 277 -29.22 -22.39 8.89
CA ILE A 277 -28.15 -22.86 8.00
C ILE A 277 -28.39 -24.30 7.51
N ASP A 278 -28.04 -24.57 6.26
CA ASP A 278 -27.91 -25.95 5.75
C ASP A 278 -26.44 -26.39 5.92
N ALA A 279 -26.17 -27.11 6.99
CA ALA A 279 -24.81 -27.54 7.33
C ALA A 279 -24.18 -28.46 6.26
N ALA A 280 -24.97 -29.20 5.48
CA ALA A 280 -24.44 -30.08 4.43
C ALA A 280 -24.05 -29.27 3.17
N ALA A 281 -24.88 -28.31 2.77
CA ALA A 281 -24.57 -27.40 1.67
C ALA A 281 -23.37 -26.48 2.00
N GLU A 282 -23.29 -25.97 3.24
CA GLU A 282 -22.15 -25.14 3.68
C GLU A 282 -20.84 -25.93 3.78
N ALA A 283 -20.86 -27.17 4.32
CA ALA A 283 -19.67 -28.01 4.38
C ALA A 283 -19.09 -28.33 2.99
N ARG A 284 -19.95 -28.53 1.98
CA ARG A 284 -19.52 -28.71 0.57
C ARG A 284 -18.82 -27.47 0.00
N MET A 285 -19.17 -26.27 0.45
CA MET A 285 -18.54 -25.02 0.00
C MET A 285 -17.20 -24.71 0.69
N GLU A 286 -16.71 -25.62 1.55
CA GLU A 286 -15.60 -25.36 2.50
C GLU A 286 -15.89 -24.12 3.37
N PHE A 287 -17.17 -23.83 3.67
CA PHE A 287 -17.60 -22.58 4.30
C PHE A 287 -17.67 -22.71 5.84
N GLY A 288 -16.75 -22.04 6.52
CA GLY A 288 -16.52 -22.12 7.95
C GLY A 288 -15.63 -23.31 8.31
N THR A 289 -14.42 -23.40 7.76
CA THR A 289 -13.49 -24.54 7.97
C THR A 289 -13.07 -24.80 9.43
N HIS A 290 -13.36 -23.86 10.34
CA HIS A 290 -13.07 -23.95 11.78
C HIS A 290 -14.36 -23.93 12.63
N TYR A 291 -15.50 -24.26 12.03
CA TYR A 291 -16.80 -24.37 12.70
C TYR A 291 -17.04 -25.82 13.14
N ASP A 292 -16.39 -26.24 14.22
CA ASP A 292 -16.41 -27.62 14.75
C ASP A 292 -17.70 -27.97 15.53
N GLU A 293 -18.78 -27.20 15.36
CA GLU A 293 -20.03 -27.33 16.10
C GLU A 293 -20.96 -28.46 15.57
N PRO A 294 -21.78 -29.08 16.43
CA PRO A 294 -22.64 -30.20 16.04
C PRO A 294 -23.76 -29.79 15.07
N THR A 295 -24.13 -30.73 14.19
CA THR A 295 -25.29 -30.59 13.29
C THR A 295 -26.60 -30.58 14.10
N LEU A 296 -27.39 -29.52 13.93
CA LEU A 296 -28.60 -29.29 14.73
C LEU A 296 -29.81 -30.10 14.23
N ASN A 297 -30.54 -30.66 15.18
CA ASN A 297 -31.80 -31.35 14.94
C ASN A 297 -33.01 -30.43 15.22
N GLU A 298 -34.20 -30.98 15.06
CA GLU A 298 -35.46 -30.30 15.36
C GLU A 298 -35.55 -29.96 16.86
N GLY A 299 -35.89 -28.71 17.20
CA GLY A 299 -35.90 -28.19 18.57
C GLY A 299 -34.54 -27.83 19.18
N GLU A 300 -33.44 -27.87 18.42
CA GLU A 300 -32.08 -27.54 18.87
C GLU A 300 -31.54 -26.25 18.24
N LEU A 301 -30.76 -25.47 19.00
CA LEU A 301 -30.06 -24.28 18.51
C LEU A 301 -28.64 -24.11 19.07
N ILE A 302 -27.85 -23.27 18.39
CA ILE A 302 -26.57 -22.73 18.87
C ILE A 302 -26.74 -21.23 19.12
N LEU A 303 -26.19 -20.74 20.22
CA LEU A 303 -26.39 -19.39 20.72
C LEU A 303 -25.09 -18.59 20.70
N SER A 304 -25.13 -17.32 20.30
CA SER A 304 -23.97 -16.41 20.44
C SER A 304 -23.71 -16.06 21.91
N HIS A 305 -22.44 -15.92 22.29
CA HIS A 305 -22.01 -15.61 23.66
C HIS A 305 -22.63 -14.29 24.16
N ARG A 306 -22.62 -13.23 23.35
CA ARG A 306 -23.32 -11.97 23.69
C ARG A 306 -24.81 -12.19 23.94
N ALA A 307 -25.53 -12.92 23.08
CA ALA A 307 -26.94 -13.21 23.34
C ALA A 307 -27.16 -14.03 24.62
N ALA A 308 -26.27 -14.97 24.94
CA ALA A 308 -26.30 -15.73 26.20
C ALA A 308 -26.05 -14.85 27.45
N VAL A 309 -25.19 -13.83 27.34
CA VAL A 309 -24.95 -12.83 28.41
C VAL A 309 -26.17 -11.92 28.59
N LEU A 310 -26.71 -11.34 27.50
CA LEU A 310 -27.89 -10.48 27.53
C LEU A 310 -29.13 -11.19 28.09
N MET A 311 -29.26 -12.49 27.82
CA MET A 311 -30.30 -13.35 28.38
C MET A 311 -30.07 -13.78 29.85
N GLY A 312 -29.01 -13.30 30.51
CA GLY A 312 -28.77 -13.51 31.95
C GLY A 312 -27.93 -14.74 32.29
N GLY A 313 -27.01 -15.14 31.42
CA GLY A 313 -26.11 -16.28 31.66
C GLY A 313 -26.75 -17.62 31.27
N VAL A 314 -27.06 -17.76 29.98
CA VAL A 314 -27.58 -19.01 29.40
C VAL A 314 -26.45 -20.04 29.25
N ASN A 315 -26.68 -21.24 29.77
CA ASN A 315 -25.74 -22.36 29.71
C ASN A 315 -26.21 -23.41 28.68
N VAL A 316 -25.27 -24.23 28.22
CA VAL A 316 -25.59 -25.42 27.41
C VAL A 316 -26.57 -26.33 28.15
N GLY A 317 -27.65 -26.72 27.48
CA GLY A 317 -28.75 -27.52 28.02
C GLY A 317 -29.98 -26.72 28.45
N ASP A 318 -29.89 -25.39 28.60
CA ASP A 318 -31.05 -24.54 28.88
C ASP A 318 -32.05 -24.49 27.71
N THR A 319 -33.31 -24.15 28.02
CA THR A 319 -34.35 -23.85 27.02
C THR A 319 -34.57 -22.34 26.95
N ILE A 320 -34.45 -21.78 25.73
CA ILE A 320 -34.84 -20.42 25.40
C ILE A 320 -36.05 -20.44 24.46
N ILE A 321 -36.78 -19.32 24.41
CA ILE A 321 -37.96 -19.13 23.58
C ILE A 321 -37.67 -18.00 22.61
N LEU A 322 -37.85 -18.26 21.32
CA LEU A 322 -37.77 -17.26 20.26
C LEU A 322 -39.20 -16.86 19.87
N TYR A 323 -39.51 -15.56 19.86
CA TYR A 323 -40.86 -15.06 19.62
C TYR A 323 -40.94 -13.81 18.75
N GLY A 324 -42.04 -13.65 18.01
CA GLY A 324 -42.28 -12.57 17.05
C GLY A 324 -43.32 -12.94 15.97
N ASP A 325 -43.49 -12.07 14.97
CA ASP A 325 -44.36 -12.30 13.79
C ASP A 325 -43.53 -12.81 12.59
N ALA A 326 -43.69 -14.10 12.26
CA ALA A 326 -42.91 -14.73 11.20
C ALA A 326 -43.39 -14.36 9.77
N ARG A 327 -44.59 -13.81 9.61
CA ARG A 327 -45.19 -13.51 8.29
C ARG A 327 -44.61 -12.28 7.64
N LEU A 328 -43.98 -11.38 8.41
CA LEU A 328 -43.28 -10.22 7.88
C LEU A 328 -42.21 -10.63 6.86
N ASN A 329 -41.42 -11.67 7.17
CA ASN A 329 -40.25 -12.06 6.40
C ASN A 329 -40.40 -13.39 5.64
N ILE A 330 -41.37 -14.26 5.97
CA ILE A 330 -41.51 -15.58 5.33
C ILE A 330 -42.94 -15.80 4.81
N GLN A 331 -43.38 -15.03 3.80
CA GLN A 331 -44.78 -15.02 3.36
C GLN A 331 -45.28 -16.29 2.66
N LEU A 332 -44.40 -17.11 2.04
CA LEU A 332 -44.83 -18.22 1.18
C LEU A 332 -45.48 -19.40 1.94
N PRO A 333 -44.90 -19.94 3.05
CA PRO A 333 -45.55 -20.97 3.87
C PRO A 333 -46.90 -20.52 4.44
N PHE A 334 -47.04 -19.21 4.72
CA PHE A 334 -48.27 -18.60 5.23
C PHE A 334 -49.33 -18.27 4.16
N ALA A 335 -49.11 -18.61 2.88
CA ALA A 335 -50.08 -18.36 1.82
C ALA A 335 -51.42 -19.11 2.01
N ASN A 336 -51.46 -20.14 2.84
CA ASN A 336 -52.65 -20.91 3.19
C ASN A 336 -53.39 -20.41 4.45
N LEU A 337 -52.88 -19.39 5.15
CA LEU A 337 -53.59 -18.77 6.28
C LEU A 337 -54.80 -17.96 5.81
N THR A 338 -55.87 -18.02 6.59
CA THR A 338 -57.03 -17.12 6.46
C THR A 338 -56.70 -15.73 7.03
N HIS A 339 -57.64 -14.79 6.87
CA HIS A 339 -57.51 -13.44 7.44
C HIS A 339 -57.64 -13.39 8.98
N ASN A 340 -58.03 -14.49 9.62
CA ASN A 340 -58.25 -14.56 11.07
C ASN A 340 -57.19 -15.39 11.81
N ASP A 341 -56.30 -16.11 11.11
CA ASP A 341 -55.20 -16.85 11.73
C ASP A 341 -54.08 -15.89 12.13
N SER A 342 -53.55 -16.02 13.35
CA SER A 342 -52.34 -15.28 13.76
C SER A 342 -51.09 -15.82 13.03
N SER A 343 -50.11 -14.95 12.83
CA SER A 343 -48.75 -15.30 12.33
C SER A 343 -47.66 -15.15 13.39
N ASN A 344 -48.10 -14.87 14.61
CA ASN A 344 -47.29 -14.81 15.80
C ASN A 344 -46.80 -16.22 16.19
N VAL A 345 -45.53 -16.34 16.55
CA VAL A 345 -44.89 -17.61 16.96
C VAL A 345 -44.17 -17.47 18.30
N MET A 346 -44.15 -18.57 19.06
CA MET A 346 -43.29 -18.80 20.24
C MET A 346 -42.62 -20.17 20.08
N MET A 347 -41.37 -20.19 19.62
CA MET A 347 -40.60 -21.41 19.35
C MET A 347 -39.67 -21.73 20.53
N PRO A 348 -39.90 -22.80 21.31
CA PRO A 348 -39.00 -23.22 22.37
C PRO A 348 -37.88 -24.10 21.81
N PHE A 349 -36.64 -23.67 22.02
CA PHE A 349 -35.43 -24.37 21.55
C PHE A 349 -34.48 -24.68 22.71
N LYS A 350 -33.77 -25.80 22.61
CA LYS A 350 -32.72 -26.19 23.55
C LYS A 350 -31.36 -25.73 23.04
N VAL A 351 -30.58 -25.09 23.92
CA VAL A 351 -29.21 -24.65 23.63
C VAL A 351 -28.27 -25.87 23.64
N VAL A 352 -27.71 -26.20 22.47
CA VAL A 352 -26.73 -27.30 22.31
C VAL A 352 -25.29 -26.81 22.48
N SER A 353 -25.01 -25.57 22.06
CA SER A 353 -23.71 -24.92 22.23
C SER A 353 -23.86 -23.40 22.39
N VAL A 354 -22.87 -22.77 23.01
CA VAL A 354 -22.76 -21.31 23.13
C VAL A 354 -21.39 -20.92 22.57
N ILE A 355 -21.38 -20.19 21.45
CA ILE A 355 -20.17 -19.85 20.71
C ILE A 355 -19.86 -18.36 20.78
N HIS A 356 -18.57 -18.03 20.80
CA HIS A 356 -18.12 -16.66 20.57
C HIS A 356 -18.36 -16.22 19.12
N GLU A 357 -18.34 -14.91 18.90
CA GLU A 357 -18.80 -14.24 17.68
C GLU A 357 -17.89 -14.56 16.48
N TYR A 358 -18.25 -15.58 15.69
CA TYR A 358 -17.45 -16.09 14.57
C TYR A 358 -17.79 -15.38 13.24
N TYR A 359 -17.31 -14.14 13.10
CA TYR A 359 -17.59 -13.25 11.96
C TYR A 359 -17.22 -13.83 10.58
N ARG A 360 -16.28 -14.80 10.50
CA ARG A 360 -15.97 -15.55 9.28
C ARG A 360 -17.18 -16.33 8.71
N LYS A 361 -18.17 -16.69 9.54
CA LYS A 361 -19.42 -17.38 9.12
C LYS A 361 -20.68 -16.54 9.34
N PHE A 362 -20.66 -15.65 10.32
CA PHE A 362 -21.77 -14.77 10.72
C PHE A 362 -21.30 -13.30 10.81
N PRO A 363 -21.01 -12.63 9.68
CA PRO A 363 -20.45 -11.28 9.66
C PRO A 363 -21.48 -10.19 9.95
N ASP A 364 -21.01 -9.04 10.44
CA ASP A 364 -21.81 -7.86 10.82
C ASP A 364 -22.93 -8.14 11.86
N VAL A 365 -22.88 -9.26 12.60
CA VAL A 365 -23.89 -9.68 13.60
C VAL A 365 -23.26 -10.15 14.92
N ASP A 366 -23.59 -9.45 16.01
CA ASP A 366 -23.09 -9.71 17.36
C ASP A 366 -24.00 -10.65 18.18
N THR A 367 -25.31 -10.61 17.93
CA THR A 367 -26.34 -11.29 18.73
C THR A 367 -27.18 -12.19 17.84
N PHE A 368 -26.64 -13.36 17.49
CA PHE A 368 -27.31 -14.34 16.64
C PHE A 368 -27.73 -15.62 17.37
N VAL A 369 -28.65 -16.35 16.73
CA VAL A 369 -29.04 -17.73 17.02
C VAL A 369 -28.97 -18.53 15.72
N VAL A 370 -28.36 -19.71 15.77
CA VAL A 370 -28.25 -20.63 14.63
C VAL A 370 -29.21 -21.80 14.80
N VAL A 371 -30.00 -22.09 13.77
CA VAL A 371 -30.94 -23.24 13.70
C VAL A 371 -30.76 -24.04 12.39
N SER A 372 -31.34 -25.23 12.32
CA SER A 372 -31.26 -26.08 11.13
C SER A 372 -32.23 -25.63 10.03
N PHE A 373 -31.72 -25.26 8.85
CA PHE A 373 -32.54 -24.82 7.70
C PHE A 373 -33.60 -25.86 7.29
N GLN A 374 -33.31 -27.14 7.46
CA GLN A 374 -34.19 -28.24 7.04
C GLN A 374 -35.31 -28.55 8.05
N THR A 375 -35.15 -28.20 9.34
CA THR A 375 -36.21 -28.41 10.36
C THR A 375 -36.97 -27.13 10.71
N PHE A 376 -36.38 -25.95 10.48
CA PHE A 376 -36.89 -24.66 10.95
C PHE A 376 -38.37 -24.41 10.66
N LEU A 377 -38.90 -24.75 9.47
CA LEU A 377 -40.34 -24.56 9.18
C LEU A 377 -41.26 -25.48 10.01
N ARG A 378 -40.77 -26.62 10.52
CA ARG A 378 -41.51 -27.51 11.44
C ARG A 378 -41.44 -27.01 12.88
N ASP A 379 -40.27 -26.53 13.30
CA ASP A 379 -40.08 -25.87 14.59
C ASP A 379 -40.95 -24.61 14.70
N LEU A 380 -41.03 -23.84 13.61
CA LEU A 380 -41.89 -22.66 13.46
C LEU A 380 -43.37 -23.04 13.42
N ALA A 381 -43.77 -24.09 12.70
CA ALA A 381 -45.14 -24.58 12.71
C ALA A 381 -45.61 -25.06 14.11
N LYS A 382 -44.71 -25.69 14.89
CA LYS A 382 -44.96 -26.05 16.30
C LYS A 382 -45.08 -24.84 17.23
N GLY A 383 -44.49 -23.70 16.85
CA GLY A 383 -44.51 -22.46 17.62
C GLY A 383 -45.73 -21.58 17.40
N LEU A 384 -46.59 -21.87 16.40
CA LEU A 384 -47.78 -21.06 16.08
C LEU A 384 -48.81 -21.01 17.21
N GLY A 385 -49.60 -19.94 17.23
CA GLY A 385 -50.66 -19.74 18.22
C GLY A 385 -51.75 -20.82 18.15
N PRO A 386 -52.33 -21.24 19.29
CA PRO A 386 -53.35 -22.31 19.34
C PRO A 386 -54.71 -21.91 18.73
N ASP A 387 -54.88 -20.65 18.37
CA ASP A 387 -55.94 -20.08 17.53
C ASP A 387 -55.77 -20.41 16.03
N THR A 388 -54.55 -20.74 15.60
CA THR A 388 -54.23 -21.01 14.19
C THR A 388 -54.92 -22.29 13.70
N SER A 389 -55.59 -22.20 12.55
CA SER A 389 -56.25 -23.33 11.91
C SER A 389 -55.26 -24.44 11.53
N THR A 390 -55.69 -25.70 11.70
CA THR A 390 -54.83 -26.87 11.47
C THR A 390 -54.26 -26.93 10.05
N ARG A 391 -55.00 -26.45 9.04
CA ARG A 391 -54.52 -26.31 7.65
C ARG A 391 -53.41 -25.29 7.49
N GLY A 392 -53.39 -24.25 8.32
CA GLY A 392 -52.28 -23.29 8.42
C GLY A 392 -51.02 -23.97 8.94
N VAL A 393 -51.13 -24.63 10.11
CA VAL A 393 -50.02 -25.36 10.74
C VAL A 393 -49.46 -26.46 9.83
N GLU A 394 -50.32 -27.28 9.23
CA GLU A 394 -49.93 -28.30 8.24
C GLU A 394 -49.34 -27.68 6.97
N GLY A 395 -49.84 -26.53 6.53
CA GLY A 395 -49.31 -25.80 5.37
C GLY A 395 -47.87 -25.32 5.59
N VAL A 396 -47.59 -24.74 6.76
CA VAL A 396 -46.24 -24.29 7.12
C VAL A 396 -45.30 -25.48 7.29
N ALA A 397 -45.69 -26.51 8.05
CA ALA A 397 -44.85 -27.67 8.35
C ALA A 397 -44.48 -28.52 7.12
N ASN A 398 -45.34 -28.55 6.09
CA ASN A 398 -45.12 -29.30 4.85
C ASN A 398 -44.56 -28.46 3.69
N THR A 399 -44.37 -27.13 3.87
CA THR A 399 -43.70 -26.31 2.87
C THR A 399 -42.21 -26.65 2.82
N ASN A 400 -41.66 -26.83 1.62
CA ASN A 400 -40.24 -27.07 1.40
C ASN A 400 -39.42 -25.80 1.76
N PRO A 401 -38.47 -25.87 2.72
CA PRO A 401 -37.60 -24.74 3.09
C PRO A 401 -36.88 -24.12 1.88
N SER A 402 -36.51 -24.93 0.90
CA SER A 402 -35.80 -24.49 -0.31
C SER A 402 -36.63 -23.56 -1.20
N ASP A 403 -37.96 -23.55 -1.08
CA ASP A 403 -38.80 -22.73 -1.97
C ASP A 403 -38.96 -21.27 -1.52
N CYS A 404 -38.46 -20.90 -0.33
CA CYS A 404 -38.68 -19.57 0.26
C CYS A 404 -37.49 -18.93 1.02
N ALA A 405 -36.26 -19.42 0.84
CA ALA A 405 -35.05 -18.94 1.53
C ALA A 405 -34.86 -17.39 1.46
N SER A 406 -34.60 -16.74 2.60
CA SER A 406 -34.40 -15.28 2.68
C SER A 406 -33.21 -14.79 1.84
N ALA A 407 -32.12 -15.58 1.80
CA ALA A 407 -30.92 -15.29 1.04
C ALA A 407 -30.24 -16.57 0.53
N VAL A 408 -29.47 -16.45 -0.56
CA VAL A 408 -28.64 -17.52 -1.11
C VAL A 408 -27.21 -17.02 -1.21
N TYR A 409 -26.29 -17.81 -0.66
CA TYR A 409 -24.87 -17.52 -0.56
C TYR A 409 -24.14 -18.36 -1.62
N PHE A 410 -23.21 -17.73 -2.35
CA PHE A 410 -22.37 -18.38 -3.35
C PHE A 410 -20.89 -18.17 -3.03
N THR A 411 -20.09 -19.21 -3.22
CA THR A 411 -18.63 -19.15 -3.21
C THR A 411 -18.09 -19.48 -4.61
N MET A 412 -16.94 -18.93 -4.96
CA MET A 412 -16.17 -19.46 -6.09
C MET A 412 -15.52 -20.79 -5.69
N ASN A 413 -15.49 -21.73 -6.62
CA ASN A 413 -14.62 -22.92 -6.57
C ASN A 413 -13.19 -22.51 -6.13
N PRO A 414 -12.56 -23.19 -5.14
CA PRO A 414 -11.27 -22.79 -4.57
C PRO A 414 -10.17 -22.42 -5.57
N GLU A 415 -10.02 -23.16 -6.67
CA GLU A 415 -9.03 -22.83 -7.72
C GLU A 415 -9.38 -21.53 -8.47
N ALA A 416 -10.65 -21.35 -8.81
CA ALA A 416 -11.16 -20.16 -9.48
C ALA A 416 -11.09 -18.93 -8.56
N ARG A 417 -11.42 -19.10 -7.28
CA ARG A 417 -11.33 -18.09 -6.21
C ARG A 417 -9.91 -17.57 -6.07
N LEU A 418 -8.95 -18.46 -5.84
CA LEU A 418 -7.54 -18.08 -5.67
C LEU A 418 -7.00 -17.38 -6.93
N LYS A 419 -7.39 -17.83 -8.13
CA LYS A 419 -7.05 -17.19 -9.42
C LYS A 419 -7.74 -15.83 -9.63
N ALA A 420 -8.92 -15.60 -9.07
CA ALA A 420 -9.63 -14.31 -9.14
C ALA A 420 -8.99 -13.25 -8.24
N TYR A 421 -8.61 -13.63 -7.00
CA TYR A 421 -8.13 -12.71 -5.97
C TYR A 421 -6.59 -12.55 -5.89
N SER A 422 -5.78 -13.48 -6.39
CA SER A 422 -4.29 -13.41 -6.37
C SER A 422 -3.66 -12.29 -7.22
N LEU A 423 -4.45 -11.33 -7.72
CA LEU A 423 -3.97 -10.23 -8.56
C LEU A 423 -3.76 -8.95 -7.73
N THR A 424 -2.56 -8.39 -7.77
CA THR A 424 -2.17 -7.15 -7.05
C THR A 424 -2.92 -5.87 -7.46
N SER A 425 -3.92 -5.94 -8.32
CA SER A 425 -4.69 -4.79 -8.81
C SER A 425 -6.19 -5.01 -8.57
N TYR A 426 -6.76 -4.21 -7.66
CA TYR A 426 -8.19 -4.21 -7.33
C TYR A 426 -9.09 -4.10 -8.58
N GLU A 427 -8.71 -3.32 -9.59
CA GLU A 427 -9.48 -3.19 -10.83
C GLU A 427 -9.55 -4.51 -11.63
N LYS A 428 -8.51 -5.34 -11.55
CA LYS A 428 -8.50 -6.69 -12.15
C LYS A 428 -9.31 -7.68 -11.31
N ILE A 429 -9.16 -7.67 -9.98
CA ILE A 429 -9.98 -8.49 -9.07
C ILE A 429 -11.46 -8.17 -9.32
N ARG A 430 -11.86 -6.89 -9.24
CA ARG A 430 -13.23 -6.45 -9.49
C ARG A 430 -13.73 -6.90 -10.86
N ARG A 431 -12.91 -6.83 -11.91
CA ARG A 431 -13.30 -7.34 -13.24
C ARG A 431 -13.55 -8.85 -13.22
N ASN A 432 -12.67 -9.65 -12.62
CA ASN A 432 -12.81 -11.11 -12.57
C ASN A 432 -14.04 -11.51 -11.77
N VAL A 433 -14.19 -10.98 -10.55
CA VAL A 433 -15.32 -11.27 -9.66
C VAL A 433 -16.65 -10.80 -10.26
N VAL A 434 -16.69 -9.62 -10.90
CA VAL A 434 -17.91 -9.16 -11.59
C VAL A 434 -18.23 -10.01 -12.82
N VAL A 435 -17.25 -10.55 -13.55
CA VAL A 435 -17.51 -11.48 -14.66
C VAL A 435 -18.13 -12.78 -14.16
N TRP A 436 -17.57 -13.40 -13.11
CA TRP A 436 -18.14 -14.60 -12.50
C TRP A 436 -19.54 -14.34 -11.90
N ALA A 437 -19.70 -13.27 -11.12
CA ALA A 437 -21.00 -12.91 -10.56
C ALA A 437 -22.04 -12.56 -11.65
N SER A 438 -21.60 -12.05 -12.81
CA SER A 438 -22.49 -11.86 -13.98
C SER A 438 -22.90 -13.18 -14.62
N GLY A 439 -22.08 -14.23 -14.49
CA GLY A 439 -22.46 -15.61 -14.84
C GLY A 439 -23.65 -16.10 -14.01
N VAL A 440 -23.61 -15.93 -12.69
CA VAL A 440 -24.71 -16.27 -11.78
C VAL A 440 -25.94 -15.36 -12.00
N LEU A 441 -25.72 -14.06 -12.17
CA LEU A 441 -26.81 -13.06 -12.26
C LEU A 441 -27.47 -12.95 -13.64
N SER A 442 -26.89 -13.53 -14.70
CA SER A 442 -27.49 -13.47 -16.04
C SER A 442 -28.70 -14.40 -16.19
N PRO A 443 -28.67 -15.69 -15.77
CA PRO A 443 -29.84 -16.55 -15.71
C PRO A 443 -30.91 -16.05 -14.72
N LEU A 444 -30.48 -15.55 -13.55
CA LEU A 444 -31.39 -15.09 -12.48
C LEU A 444 -31.98 -13.69 -12.69
N GLY A 445 -31.60 -13.00 -13.77
CA GLY A 445 -32.09 -11.66 -14.09
C GLY A 445 -31.45 -10.54 -13.26
N PHE A 446 -30.46 -9.87 -13.84
CA PHE A 446 -29.61 -8.82 -13.23
C PHE A 446 -30.34 -7.63 -12.55
N MET A 447 -31.66 -7.46 -12.74
CA MET A 447 -32.48 -6.41 -12.12
C MET A 447 -33.60 -6.95 -11.21
N GLN A 448 -33.75 -8.27 -11.09
CA GLN A 448 -34.81 -8.92 -10.32
C GLN A 448 -34.41 -9.16 -8.85
N VAL A 449 -33.12 -9.43 -8.61
CA VAL A 449 -32.58 -9.75 -7.29
C VAL A 449 -31.65 -8.65 -6.74
N SER A 450 -31.62 -8.53 -5.42
CA SER A 450 -30.54 -7.85 -4.69
C SER A 450 -29.25 -8.65 -4.81
N ARG A 451 -28.11 -7.95 -4.75
CA ARG A 451 -26.77 -8.55 -4.80
C ARG A 451 -25.80 -7.81 -3.87
N SER A 452 -24.96 -8.56 -3.18
CA SER A 452 -23.83 -8.03 -2.41
C SER A 452 -22.58 -8.86 -2.69
N ALA A 453 -21.44 -8.21 -2.90
CA ALA A 453 -20.14 -8.86 -3.08
C ALA A 453 -19.21 -8.41 -1.93
N PRO A 454 -19.18 -9.13 -0.79
CA PRO A 454 -18.53 -8.65 0.43
C PRO A 454 -17.02 -8.50 0.26
N GLN A 455 -16.37 -9.45 -0.42
CA GLN A 455 -14.91 -9.42 -0.62
C GLN A 455 -14.45 -8.23 -1.47
N LEU A 456 -15.24 -7.84 -2.48
CA LEU A 456 -14.97 -6.61 -3.22
C LEU A 456 -15.12 -5.37 -2.35
N ARG A 457 -16.07 -5.35 -1.40
CA ARG A 457 -16.24 -4.25 -0.45
C ARG A 457 -15.09 -4.19 0.57
N GLY A 458 -14.58 -5.34 1.04
CA GLY A 458 -13.38 -5.41 1.88
C GLY A 458 -12.13 -4.94 1.16
N LEU A 459 -11.80 -5.56 0.02
CA LEU A 459 -10.64 -5.20 -0.79
C LEU A 459 -10.69 -3.75 -1.31
N TYR A 460 -11.88 -3.14 -1.44
CA TYR A 460 -11.98 -1.71 -1.77
C TYR A 460 -11.46 -0.80 -0.66
N VAL A 461 -11.62 -1.17 0.62
CA VAL A 461 -11.11 -0.40 1.77
C VAL A 461 -9.58 -0.53 1.84
N THR A 462 -9.04 -1.73 1.64
CA THR A 462 -7.60 -2.00 1.75
C THR A 462 -6.79 -1.69 0.48
N ARG A 463 -7.42 -1.47 -0.68
CA ARG A 463 -6.74 -1.31 -2.00
C ARG A 463 -5.58 -0.30 -2.03
N LEU A 464 -5.68 0.82 -1.30
CA LEU A 464 -4.64 1.85 -1.28
C LEU A 464 -3.41 1.36 -0.51
N PHE A 465 -3.62 0.74 0.65
CA PHE A 465 -2.58 0.13 1.46
C PHE A 465 -1.93 -1.06 0.72
N SER A 466 -2.74 -1.94 0.12
CA SER A 466 -2.27 -3.08 -0.67
C SER A 466 -1.39 -2.65 -1.86
N ALA A 467 -1.83 -1.65 -2.64
CA ALA A 467 -1.04 -1.11 -3.76
C ALA A 467 0.27 -0.45 -3.29
N PHE A 468 0.24 0.29 -2.17
CA PHE A 468 1.41 0.92 -1.58
C PHE A 468 2.44 -0.10 -1.07
N VAL A 469 1.98 -1.14 -0.36
CA VAL A 469 2.80 -2.28 0.11
C VAL A 469 3.43 -3.03 -1.06
N GLY A 470 2.64 -3.37 -2.09
CA GLY A 470 3.13 -4.06 -3.28
C GLY A 470 4.18 -3.25 -4.05
N LEU A 471 4.10 -1.92 -4.02
CA LEU A 471 5.12 -1.04 -4.60
C LEU A 471 6.36 -0.94 -3.71
N ILE A 472 6.25 -0.79 -2.39
CA ILE A 472 7.43 -0.80 -1.50
C ILE A 472 8.22 -2.12 -1.68
N MET A 473 7.53 -3.27 -1.77
CA MET A 473 8.17 -4.55 -2.11
C MET A 473 8.85 -4.52 -3.50
N SER A 474 8.19 -3.96 -4.51
CA SER A 474 8.78 -3.75 -5.85
C SER A 474 10.01 -2.82 -5.81
N LEU A 475 10.03 -1.84 -4.90
CA LEU A 475 11.14 -0.91 -4.66
C LEU A 475 12.34 -1.65 -4.07
N ILE A 476 12.11 -2.49 -3.06
CA ILE A 476 13.13 -3.34 -2.42
C ILE A 476 13.76 -4.28 -3.45
N LEU A 477 12.94 -4.94 -4.28
CA LEU A 477 13.39 -5.79 -5.38
C LEU A 477 14.28 -5.03 -6.37
N LEU A 478 13.89 -3.81 -6.77
CA LEU A 478 14.71 -2.95 -7.63
C LEU A 478 16.05 -2.57 -6.99
N ALA A 479 16.04 -2.18 -5.71
CA ALA A 479 17.25 -1.79 -4.98
C ALA A 479 18.20 -2.96 -4.74
N LEU A 480 17.69 -4.16 -4.43
CA LEU A 480 18.47 -5.40 -4.34
C LEU A 480 19.18 -5.69 -5.68
N VAL A 481 18.47 -5.58 -6.81
CA VAL A 481 19.07 -5.72 -8.14
C VAL A 481 20.15 -4.66 -8.37
N LEU A 482 19.88 -3.38 -8.08
CA LEU A 482 20.86 -2.30 -8.26
C LEU A 482 22.13 -2.51 -7.42
N LEU A 483 21.98 -2.84 -6.13
CA LEU A 483 23.09 -3.13 -5.23
C LEU A 483 23.90 -4.35 -5.68
N SER A 484 23.24 -5.38 -6.22
CA SER A 484 23.92 -6.55 -6.78
C SER A 484 24.74 -6.24 -8.05
N VAL A 485 24.23 -5.38 -8.94
CA VAL A 485 24.98 -4.90 -10.12
C VAL A 485 26.23 -4.15 -9.66
N VAL A 486 26.12 -3.27 -8.66
CA VAL A 486 27.26 -2.53 -8.09
C VAL A 486 28.28 -3.49 -7.45
N LEU A 487 27.82 -4.47 -6.68
CA LEU A 487 28.68 -5.47 -6.02
C LEU A 487 29.47 -6.31 -7.05
N ILE A 488 28.78 -6.90 -8.03
CA ILE A 488 29.43 -7.72 -9.07
C ILE A 488 30.34 -6.86 -9.95
N TYR A 489 29.97 -5.60 -10.23
CA TYR A 489 30.85 -4.64 -10.91
C TYR A 489 32.16 -4.43 -10.13
N THR A 490 32.10 -4.24 -8.80
CA THR A 490 33.33 -4.09 -8.00
C THR A 490 34.19 -5.35 -7.99
N LEU A 491 33.59 -6.53 -7.80
CA LEU A 491 34.28 -7.83 -7.83
C LEU A 491 34.98 -8.08 -9.18
N LEU A 492 34.27 -7.90 -10.30
CA LEU A 492 34.82 -8.11 -11.65
C LEU A 492 35.92 -7.09 -11.98
N THR A 493 35.73 -5.81 -11.62
CA THR A 493 36.75 -4.77 -11.82
C THR A 493 38.06 -5.15 -11.14
N VAL A 494 38.00 -5.64 -9.89
CA VAL A 494 39.18 -6.05 -9.11
C VAL A 494 39.88 -7.26 -9.71
N GLY A 495 39.11 -8.28 -10.12
CA GLY A 495 39.67 -9.46 -10.80
C GLY A 495 40.39 -9.10 -12.11
N ILE A 496 39.96 -8.04 -12.79
CA ILE A 496 40.52 -7.52 -14.04
C ILE A 496 41.74 -6.59 -13.80
N GLU A 497 41.65 -5.66 -12.85
CA GLU A 497 42.75 -4.75 -12.48
C GLU A 497 43.99 -5.52 -11.98
N THR A 498 43.77 -6.67 -11.33
CA THR A 498 44.82 -7.61 -10.90
C THR A 498 45.25 -8.61 -11.99
N LYS A 499 44.80 -8.44 -13.25
CA LYS A 499 45.16 -9.30 -14.40
C LYS A 499 45.53 -8.56 -15.69
N THR A 500 45.56 -7.22 -15.69
CA THR A 500 45.87 -6.44 -16.93
C THR A 500 47.16 -6.88 -17.62
N TYR A 501 48.15 -7.34 -16.84
CA TYR A 501 49.42 -7.85 -17.35
C TYR A 501 49.29 -9.23 -18.03
N GLU A 502 48.61 -10.20 -17.41
CA GLU A 502 48.30 -11.49 -18.02
C GLU A 502 47.47 -11.31 -19.32
N LEU A 503 46.45 -10.45 -19.27
CA LEU A 503 45.59 -10.11 -20.41
C LEU A 503 46.37 -9.35 -21.49
N GLY A 504 47.40 -8.58 -21.12
CA GLY A 504 48.36 -7.96 -22.03
C GLY A 504 49.24 -8.98 -22.76
N ILE A 505 49.79 -9.97 -22.04
CA ILE A 505 50.55 -11.08 -22.63
C ILE A 505 49.65 -11.92 -23.56
N GLN A 506 48.42 -12.21 -23.14
CA GLN A 506 47.44 -12.92 -23.95
C GLN A 506 47.14 -12.20 -25.29
N ARG A 507 47.07 -10.86 -25.29
CA ARG A 507 46.95 -10.05 -26.51
C ARG A 507 48.19 -10.15 -27.41
N MET A 508 49.40 -10.28 -26.85
CA MET A 508 50.62 -10.53 -27.63
C MET A 508 50.68 -11.95 -28.22
N ILE A 509 50.09 -12.93 -27.53
CA ILE A 509 49.95 -14.33 -28.01
C ILE A 509 48.88 -14.47 -29.10
N GLY A 510 48.08 -13.42 -29.36
CA GLY A 510 47.12 -13.36 -30.47
C GLY A 510 45.64 -13.43 -30.06
N LEU A 511 45.31 -13.33 -28.76
CA LEU A 511 43.91 -13.23 -28.33
C LEU A 511 43.34 -11.86 -28.71
N THR A 512 42.32 -11.89 -29.58
CA THR A 512 41.65 -10.69 -30.10
C THR A 512 40.80 -9.98 -29.04
N LYS A 513 40.30 -8.78 -29.36
CA LYS A 513 39.42 -8.01 -28.47
C LYS A 513 38.15 -8.78 -28.12
N GLU A 514 37.58 -9.51 -29.07
CA GLU A 514 36.40 -10.35 -28.91
C GLU A 514 36.67 -11.53 -27.96
N ASN A 515 37.83 -12.18 -28.10
CA ASN A 515 38.19 -13.32 -27.23
C ASN A 515 38.38 -12.89 -25.77
N LEU A 516 38.84 -11.67 -25.50
CA LEU A 516 38.89 -11.11 -24.14
C LEU A 516 37.49 -10.88 -23.54
N ILE A 517 36.53 -10.42 -24.36
CA ILE A 517 35.13 -10.25 -23.94
C ILE A 517 34.55 -11.61 -23.50
N PHE A 518 34.78 -12.66 -24.30
CA PHE A 518 34.35 -14.01 -23.94
C PHE A 518 35.06 -14.58 -22.71
N LEU A 519 36.36 -14.32 -22.51
CA LEU A 519 37.09 -14.74 -21.31
C LEU A 519 36.55 -14.08 -20.04
N VAL A 520 36.27 -12.76 -20.08
CA VAL A 520 35.69 -12.04 -18.93
C VAL A 520 34.29 -12.53 -18.60
N LEU A 521 33.45 -12.78 -19.62
CA LEU A 521 32.12 -13.34 -19.43
C LEU A 521 32.18 -14.78 -18.89
N ALA A 522 33.12 -15.61 -19.36
CA ALA A 522 33.32 -16.96 -18.83
C ALA A 522 33.71 -16.95 -17.35
N ASN A 523 34.65 -16.07 -16.95
CA ASN A 523 35.01 -15.87 -15.55
C ASN A 523 33.82 -15.43 -14.67
N ALA A 524 32.96 -14.54 -15.19
CA ALA A 524 31.76 -14.10 -14.47
C ALA A 524 30.72 -15.23 -14.31
N TYR A 525 30.43 -15.96 -15.39
CA TYR A 525 29.44 -17.04 -15.34
C TYR A 525 29.90 -18.27 -14.55
N ALA A 526 31.20 -18.50 -14.40
CA ALA A 526 31.73 -19.66 -13.68
C ALA A 526 31.37 -19.68 -12.18
N PHE A 527 31.23 -18.53 -11.52
CA PHE A 527 30.64 -18.45 -10.17
C PHE A 527 29.13 -18.23 -10.18
N THR A 528 28.60 -17.54 -11.21
CA THR A 528 27.17 -17.21 -11.29
C THR A 528 26.31 -18.46 -11.48
N LEU A 529 26.64 -19.37 -12.40
CA LEU A 529 25.78 -20.51 -12.73
C LEU A 529 25.56 -21.47 -11.53
N PRO A 530 26.59 -21.87 -10.76
CA PRO A 530 26.38 -22.65 -9.54
C PRO A 530 25.60 -21.88 -8.47
N ALA A 531 25.90 -20.58 -8.30
CA ALA A 531 25.24 -19.73 -7.29
C ALA A 531 23.75 -19.52 -7.57
N TRP A 532 23.37 -19.36 -8.85
CA TRP A 532 21.99 -19.29 -9.29
C TRP A 532 21.24 -20.59 -9.01
N LEU A 533 21.78 -21.74 -9.42
CA LEU A 533 21.11 -23.04 -9.25
C LEU A 533 20.91 -23.39 -7.76
N ILE A 534 21.94 -23.19 -6.94
CA ILE A 534 21.88 -23.42 -5.49
C ILE A 534 21.00 -22.35 -4.80
N GLY A 535 20.98 -21.12 -5.32
CA GLY A 535 20.14 -20.03 -4.83
C GLY A 535 18.64 -20.27 -5.02
N LEU A 536 18.24 -20.85 -6.17
CA LEU A 536 16.85 -21.28 -6.39
C LEU A 536 16.45 -22.41 -5.44
N ALA A 537 17.29 -23.43 -5.28
CA ALA A 537 17.04 -24.56 -4.39
C ALA A 537 16.92 -24.13 -2.91
N ALA A 538 17.84 -23.27 -2.46
CA ALA A 538 17.78 -22.68 -1.12
C ALA A 538 16.58 -21.74 -0.95
N GLY A 539 16.19 -20.98 -1.98
CA GLY A 539 14.99 -20.13 -1.98
C GLY A 539 13.69 -20.92 -1.80
N GLN A 540 13.57 -22.09 -2.43
CA GLN A 540 12.45 -23.02 -2.19
C GLN A 540 12.49 -23.58 -0.76
N GLY A 541 13.68 -23.90 -0.23
CA GLY A 541 13.85 -24.34 1.15
C GLY A 541 13.44 -23.28 2.19
N THR A 542 13.91 -22.04 2.04
CA THR A 542 13.58 -20.93 2.96
C THR A 542 12.12 -20.51 2.82
N TYR A 543 11.54 -20.53 1.62
CA TYR A 543 10.11 -20.30 1.42
C TYR A 543 9.24 -21.34 2.17
N THR A 544 9.61 -22.63 2.16
CA THR A 544 8.94 -23.66 2.98
C THR A 544 9.03 -23.35 4.48
N GLY A 545 10.16 -22.81 4.95
CA GLY A 545 10.31 -22.35 6.34
C GLY A 545 9.40 -21.15 6.67
N VAL A 546 9.39 -20.13 5.81
CA VAL A 546 8.51 -18.94 5.96
C VAL A 546 7.04 -19.36 5.95
N ARG A 547 6.63 -20.31 5.10
CA ARG A 547 5.28 -20.89 5.07
C ARG A 547 4.86 -21.46 6.44
N ILE A 548 5.73 -22.20 7.13
CA ILE A 548 5.43 -22.80 8.44
C ILE A 548 5.27 -21.72 9.52
N VAL A 549 6.06 -20.64 9.46
CA VAL A 549 5.90 -19.49 10.36
C VAL A 549 4.59 -18.76 10.04
N PHE A 550 4.34 -18.44 8.77
CA PHE A 550 3.18 -17.67 8.34
C PHE A 550 1.85 -18.36 8.65
N ALA A 551 1.75 -19.67 8.42
CA ALA A 551 0.55 -20.46 8.76
C ALA A 551 0.26 -20.47 10.27
N LYS A 552 1.27 -20.30 11.14
CA LYS A 552 1.08 -20.18 12.60
C LYS A 552 0.68 -18.78 13.07
N PHE A 553 0.98 -17.74 12.29
CA PHE A 553 0.70 -16.35 12.65
C PHE A 553 -0.56 -15.77 12.00
N VAL A 554 -0.97 -16.31 10.84
CA VAL A 554 -2.03 -15.73 10.00
C VAL A 554 -3.03 -16.78 9.51
N ASP A 555 -2.94 -18.05 9.91
CA ASP A 555 -3.85 -19.17 9.54
C ASP A 555 -3.89 -19.53 8.02
N VAL A 556 -3.34 -18.65 7.15
CA VAL A 556 -3.33 -18.80 5.70
C VAL A 556 -2.41 -19.93 5.23
N GLN A 557 -3.01 -20.95 4.61
CA GLN A 557 -2.30 -22.06 3.98
C GLN A 557 -1.68 -21.66 2.63
N LEU A 558 -0.48 -21.09 2.65
CA LEU A 558 0.30 -20.82 1.43
C LEU A 558 0.60 -22.10 0.63
N PRO A 559 0.73 -22.05 -0.71
CA PRO A 559 1.10 -23.21 -1.52
C PRO A 559 2.53 -23.68 -1.23
N MET A 560 2.78 -24.98 -1.39
CA MET A 560 4.06 -25.61 -1.04
C MET A 560 5.22 -25.22 -1.98
N LEU A 561 4.92 -24.92 -3.24
CA LEU A 561 5.90 -24.57 -4.26
C LEU A 561 5.97 -23.06 -4.49
N VAL A 562 7.19 -22.55 -4.66
CA VAL A 562 7.48 -21.19 -5.11
C VAL A 562 6.83 -20.91 -6.45
N THR A 563 6.22 -19.73 -6.63
CA THR A 563 5.49 -19.40 -7.86
C THR A 563 6.43 -19.32 -9.08
N GLY A 564 6.01 -19.90 -10.21
CA GLY A 564 6.83 -19.89 -11.44
C GLY A 564 7.22 -18.50 -11.95
N ALA A 565 6.41 -17.48 -11.64
CA ALA A 565 6.74 -16.07 -11.92
C ALA A 565 7.91 -15.55 -11.08
N SER A 566 7.94 -15.84 -9.78
CA SER A 566 9.06 -15.46 -8.90
C SER A 566 10.36 -16.18 -9.27
N LEU A 567 10.26 -17.47 -9.65
CA LEU A 567 11.38 -18.23 -10.20
C LEU A 567 11.91 -17.57 -11.48
N GLY A 568 11.03 -17.21 -12.41
CA GLY A 568 11.37 -16.54 -13.67
C GLY A 568 12.07 -15.19 -13.49
N TRP A 569 11.57 -14.32 -12.60
CA TRP A 569 12.24 -13.05 -12.32
C TRP A 569 13.61 -13.24 -11.64
N ALA A 570 13.74 -14.22 -10.73
CA ALA A 570 15.00 -14.55 -10.11
C ALA A 570 16.03 -15.15 -11.09
N THR A 571 15.60 -15.91 -12.10
CA THR A 571 16.52 -16.42 -13.15
C THR A 571 16.97 -15.33 -14.11
N VAL A 572 16.05 -14.46 -14.55
CA VAL A 572 16.36 -13.29 -15.39
C VAL A 572 17.33 -12.35 -14.70
N ALA A 573 17.13 -12.09 -13.40
CA ALA A 573 18.08 -11.31 -12.60
C ALA A 573 19.42 -12.05 -12.45
N GLY A 574 19.42 -13.27 -11.90
CA GLY A 574 20.64 -14.03 -11.62
C GLY A 574 21.57 -14.21 -12.82
N LEU A 575 21.01 -14.42 -14.02
CA LEU A 575 21.78 -14.57 -15.25
C LEU A 575 22.04 -13.25 -15.99
N GLY A 576 21.21 -12.21 -15.78
CA GLY A 576 21.33 -10.91 -16.44
C GLY A 576 22.24 -9.90 -15.73
N ILE A 577 22.22 -9.89 -14.40
CA ILE A 577 23.05 -8.99 -13.56
C ILE A 577 24.55 -9.07 -13.94
N PRO A 578 25.17 -10.26 -14.13
CA PRO A 578 26.58 -10.35 -14.53
C PRO A 578 26.89 -9.70 -15.89
N ILE A 579 25.97 -9.79 -16.87
CA ILE A 579 26.14 -9.14 -18.17
C ILE A 579 26.24 -7.62 -17.97
N VAL A 580 25.25 -7.04 -17.28
CA VAL A 580 25.17 -5.61 -17.00
C VAL A 580 26.38 -5.12 -16.18
N ALA A 581 26.75 -5.86 -15.14
CA ALA A 581 27.89 -5.55 -14.29
C ALA A 581 29.25 -5.66 -15.02
N SER A 582 29.38 -6.60 -15.96
CA SER A 582 30.60 -6.81 -16.75
C SER A 582 30.84 -5.75 -17.83
N PHE A 583 29.81 -4.99 -18.24
CA PHE A 583 29.87 -4.01 -19.33
C PHE A 583 30.99 -2.96 -19.14
N PHE A 584 31.03 -2.29 -17.98
CA PHE A 584 32.04 -1.26 -17.70
C PHE A 584 33.47 -1.83 -17.59
N PRO A 585 33.75 -2.94 -16.88
CA PRO A 585 35.06 -3.59 -16.89
C PRO A 585 35.51 -4.03 -18.28
N ILE A 586 34.61 -4.63 -19.08
CA ILE A 586 34.89 -5.02 -20.47
C ILE A 586 35.28 -3.81 -21.33
N LEU A 587 34.51 -2.72 -21.24
CA LEU A 587 34.82 -1.48 -21.96
C LEU A 587 36.21 -0.93 -21.58
N SER A 588 36.59 -1.01 -20.30
CA SER A 588 37.91 -0.57 -19.84
C SER A 588 39.07 -1.42 -20.41
N LEU A 589 38.87 -2.74 -20.54
CA LEU A 589 39.87 -3.64 -21.15
C LEU A 589 40.03 -3.43 -22.65
N VAL A 590 38.91 -3.25 -23.37
CA VAL A 590 38.90 -3.08 -24.83
C VAL A 590 39.52 -1.73 -25.25
N THR A 591 39.39 -0.71 -24.40
CA THR A 591 39.94 0.64 -24.62
C THR A 591 41.39 0.81 -24.13
N GLN A 592 41.85 0.02 -23.15
CA GLN A 592 43.27 0.03 -22.73
C GLN A 592 44.21 -0.33 -23.89
N LYS A 593 45.24 0.51 -24.07
CA LYS A 593 46.32 0.29 -25.05
C LYS A 593 47.25 -0.81 -24.54
N LEU A 594 47.80 -1.59 -25.48
CA LEU A 594 48.65 -2.74 -25.15
C LEU A 594 49.91 -2.37 -24.34
N PRO A 595 50.66 -1.28 -24.64
CA PRO A 595 51.84 -0.91 -23.85
C PRO A 595 51.51 -0.52 -22.40
N ASP A 596 50.37 0.14 -22.18
CA ASP A 596 49.93 0.58 -20.85
C ASP A 596 49.56 -0.61 -19.95
N ALA A 597 49.04 -1.70 -20.54
CA ALA A 597 48.70 -2.94 -19.83
C ALA A 597 49.94 -3.77 -19.42
N ILE A 598 51.03 -3.66 -20.18
CA ILE A 598 52.28 -4.43 -19.98
C ILE A 598 53.27 -3.72 -19.06
N ASN A 599 53.18 -2.39 -18.90
CA ASN A 599 54.18 -1.61 -18.17
C ASN A 599 54.08 -1.77 -16.64
N THR A 600 54.81 -2.73 -16.10
CA THR A 600 54.94 -3.01 -14.65
C THR A 600 55.81 -2.01 -13.88
N SER A 601 56.56 -1.14 -14.56
CA SER A 601 57.59 -0.29 -13.93
C SER A 601 57.05 0.97 -13.25
N ARG A 602 55.83 1.42 -13.57
CA ARG A 602 55.19 2.56 -12.92
C ARG A 602 54.39 2.10 -11.71
N GLY A 603 54.71 2.62 -10.53
CA GLY A 603 53.82 2.53 -9.37
C GLY A 603 52.45 3.11 -9.73
N ARG A 604 51.39 2.31 -9.60
CA ARG A 604 50.04 2.65 -10.10
C ARG A 604 49.46 3.93 -9.48
N ASN A 605 49.91 4.31 -8.27
CA ASN A 605 49.65 5.62 -7.66
C ASN A 605 50.58 6.71 -8.23
N SER A 606 50.37 7.08 -9.50
CA SER A 606 51.01 8.28 -10.07
C SER A 606 50.40 9.55 -9.45
N GLY A 607 51.13 10.17 -8.51
CA GLY A 607 50.66 11.35 -7.77
C GLY A 607 50.38 12.59 -8.64
N VAL A 608 50.92 12.63 -9.87
CA VAL A 608 50.59 13.62 -10.89
C VAL A 608 50.27 12.87 -12.19
N ILE A 609 49.08 13.13 -12.75
CA ILE A 609 48.67 12.66 -14.08
C ILE A 609 48.72 13.85 -15.02
N TYR A 610 49.74 13.91 -15.88
CA TYR A 610 49.84 14.91 -16.94
C TYR A 610 48.85 14.59 -18.06
N LYS A 611 47.62 15.13 -17.95
CA LYS A 611 46.61 15.05 -19.01
C LYS A 611 46.93 16.10 -20.08
N ILE A 612 47.68 15.71 -21.11
CA ILE A 612 47.94 16.56 -22.27
C ILE A 612 46.66 16.57 -23.13
N GLU A 613 45.79 17.54 -22.91
CA GLU A 613 44.69 17.85 -23.83
C GLU A 613 45.25 18.61 -25.03
N ARG A 614 45.07 18.03 -26.22
CA ARG A 614 45.08 18.78 -27.47
C ARG A 614 43.67 19.30 -27.71
N ASP A 615 43.57 20.57 -28.05
CA ASP A 615 42.30 21.24 -28.31
C ASP A 615 41.79 20.96 -29.74
N ASP A 616 41.74 19.67 -30.09
CA ASP A 616 41.20 19.17 -31.36
C ASP A 616 39.66 19.26 -31.29
N SER A 617 39.13 20.40 -31.74
CA SER A 617 37.77 20.85 -31.49
C SER A 617 36.69 20.01 -32.22
N THR A 618 36.23 18.93 -31.58
CA THR A 618 34.91 18.28 -31.84
C THR A 618 34.53 17.19 -30.81
N GLN A 619 35.26 17.02 -29.71
CA GLN A 619 35.00 15.93 -28.76
C GLN A 619 33.69 16.12 -27.98
N TRP A 620 32.68 15.30 -28.29
CA TRP A 620 31.37 15.32 -27.63
C TRP A 620 31.52 15.00 -26.14
N ASN A 621 31.17 15.95 -25.26
CA ASN A 621 31.18 15.72 -23.82
C ASN A 621 30.01 14.82 -23.40
N GLY A 622 30.24 13.51 -23.42
CA GLY A 622 29.25 12.49 -23.04
C GLY A 622 28.65 12.68 -21.63
N THR A 623 29.33 13.36 -20.70
CA THR A 623 28.77 13.66 -19.37
C THR A 623 27.63 14.67 -19.44
N MET A 624 27.73 15.68 -20.31
CA MET A 624 26.66 16.65 -20.55
C MET A 624 25.51 16.03 -21.34
N LEU A 625 25.78 15.12 -22.28
CA LEU A 625 24.73 14.38 -22.98
C LEU A 625 23.94 13.49 -22.01
N VAL A 626 24.62 12.73 -21.14
CA VAL A 626 23.96 11.91 -20.10
C VAL A 626 23.14 12.80 -19.16
N LEU A 627 23.69 13.92 -18.69
CA LEU A 627 22.96 14.85 -17.82
C LEU A 627 21.71 15.44 -18.51
N GLY A 628 21.82 15.83 -19.78
CA GLY A 628 20.71 16.34 -20.58
C GLY A 628 19.60 15.31 -20.80
N VAL A 629 19.96 14.05 -21.12
CA VAL A 629 19.02 12.93 -21.22
C VAL A 629 18.32 12.66 -19.88
N LEU A 630 19.06 12.77 -18.76
CA LEU A 630 18.55 12.52 -17.41
C LEU A 630 17.57 13.64 -16.97
N PHE A 631 17.88 14.91 -17.25
CA PHE A 631 16.95 16.02 -17.05
C PHE A 631 15.72 15.94 -17.98
N PHE A 632 15.89 15.55 -19.25
CA PHE A 632 14.78 15.32 -20.17
C PHE A 632 13.85 14.21 -19.65
N ALA A 633 14.42 13.10 -19.16
CA ALA A 633 13.66 11.99 -18.60
C ALA A 633 12.83 12.42 -17.37
N PHE A 634 13.42 13.14 -16.41
CA PHE A 634 12.66 13.68 -15.27
C PHE A 634 11.62 14.72 -15.69
N GLY A 635 11.95 15.61 -16.61
CA GLY A 635 11.02 16.60 -17.14
C GLY A 635 9.80 15.96 -17.80
N PHE A 636 10.00 14.96 -18.66
CA PHE A 636 8.92 14.21 -19.28
C PHE A 636 8.08 13.43 -18.25
N LEU A 637 8.74 12.78 -17.28
CA LEU A 637 8.06 11.99 -16.25
C LEU A 637 7.20 12.86 -15.32
N ILE A 638 7.66 14.07 -14.97
CA ILE A 638 6.95 15.01 -14.08
C ILE A 638 5.92 15.87 -14.82
N TYR A 639 6.22 16.38 -16.02
CA TYR A 639 5.32 17.33 -16.71
C TYR A 639 4.36 16.68 -17.72
N TYR A 640 4.62 15.45 -18.19
CA TYR A 640 3.73 14.74 -19.12
C TYR A 640 3.15 13.48 -18.49
N LEU A 641 3.99 12.60 -17.92
CA LEU A 641 3.52 11.31 -17.40
C LEU A 641 2.67 11.47 -16.14
N PHE A 642 3.01 12.38 -15.22
CA PHE A 642 2.25 12.57 -13.98
C PHE A 642 0.87 13.22 -14.17
N PRO A 643 0.70 14.30 -14.99
CA PRO A 643 -0.63 14.82 -15.30
C PRO A 643 -1.50 13.82 -16.06
N THR A 644 -0.94 13.04 -17.00
CA THR A 644 -1.71 12.01 -17.70
C THR A 644 -2.10 10.85 -16.77
N ALA A 645 -1.26 10.49 -15.80
CA ALA A 645 -1.61 9.53 -14.75
C ALA A 645 -2.78 10.00 -13.86
N LEU A 646 -2.79 11.27 -13.49
CA LEU A 646 -3.87 11.91 -12.72
C LEU A 646 -5.18 12.00 -13.52
N ILE A 647 -5.13 12.45 -14.77
CA ILE A 647 -6.30 12.53 -15.66
C ILE A 647 -6.91 11.15 -15.91
N ALA A 648 -6.08 10.11 -16.06
CA ALA A 648 -6.52 8.72 -16.18
C ALA A 648 -6.90 8.05 -14.84
N MET A 649 -6.76 8.75 -13.70
CA MET A 649 -6.93 8.21 -12.33
C MET A 649 -6.16 6.89 -12.08
N ASN A 650 -5.04 6.68 -12.79
CA ASN A 650 -4.28 5.43 -12.73
C ASN A 650 -3.30 5.45 -11.56
N LEU A 651 -3.82 5.17 -10.36
CA LEU A 651 -3.08 5.17 -9.09
C LEU A 651 -1.74 4.41 -9.17
N ASN A 652 -1.71 3.25 -9.83
CA ASN A 652 -0.47 2.47 -9.99
C ASN A 652 0.59 3.26 -10.75
N LEU A 653 0.21 3.96 -11.82
CA LEU A 653 1.12 4.77 -12.63
C LEU A 653 1.54 6.06 -11.90
N ILE A 654 0.62 6.70 -11.17
CA ILE A 654 0.92 7.82 -10.26
C ILE A 654 1.99 7.40 -9.24
N PHE A 655 1.81 6.25 -8.58
CA PHE A 655 2.75 5.77 -7.59
C PHE A 655 4.10 5.36 -8.22
N TYR A 656 4.12 4.67 -9.37
CA TYR A 656 5.39 4.33 -10.04
C TYR A 656 6.22 5.58 -10.42
N ILE A 657 5.56 6.67 -10.84
CA ILE A 657 6.22 7.97 -11.06
C ILE A 657 6.78 8.50 -9.75
N PHE A 658 5.94 8.61 -8.71
CA PHE A 658 6.32 9.16 -7.41
C PHE A 658 7.55 8.45 -6.83
N PHE A 659 7.51 7.12 -6.75
CA PHE A 659 8.62 6.32 -6.24
C PHE A 659 9.85 6.33 -7.16
N GLY A 660 9.69 6.46 -8.48
CA GLY A 660 10.79 6.64 -9.43
C GLY A 660 11.54 7.96 -9.20
N VAL A 661 10.80 9.06 -8.99
CA VAL A 661 11.38 10.35 -8.57
C VAL A 661 12.06 10.23 -7.20
N LEU A 662 11.46 9.48 -6.28
CA LEU A 662 11.96 9.32 -4.91
C LEU A 662 13.28 8.53 -4.84
N ILE A 663 13.44 7.48 -5.65
CA ILE A 663 14.75 6.80 -5.83
C ILE A 663 15.77 7.79 -6.43
N GLY A 664 15.37 8.57 -7.44
CA GLY A 664 16.24 9.57 -8.06
C GLY A 664 16.73 10.63 -7.07
N LEU A 665 15.83 11.12 -6.22
CA LEU A 665 16.13 12.05 -5.14
C LEU A 665 17.08 11.43 -4.10
N LEU A 666 16.79 10.20 -3.64
CA LEU A 666 17.62 9.50 -2.65
C LEU A 666 19.04 9.23 -3.19
N ALA A 667 19.16 8.73 -4.42
CA ALA A 667 20.45 8.52 -5.08
C ALA A 667 21.20 9.85 -5.30
N GLY A 668 20.51 10.92 -5.71
CA GLY A 668 21.08 12.26 -5.88
C GLY A 668 21.59 12.87 -4.57
N LEU A 669 20.83 12.73 -3.48
CA LEU A 669 21.21 13.19 -2.15
C LEU A 669 22.39 12.38 -1.58
N VAL A 670 22.44 11.07 -1.80
CA VAL A 670 23.62 10.26 -1.46
C VAL A 670 24.84 10.71 -2.26
N LEU A 671 24.72 10.92 -3.58
CA LEU A 671 25.82 11.43 -4.41
C LEU A 671 26.33 12.81 -3.95
N LEU A 672 25.45 13.67 -3.45
CA LEU A 672 25.80 14.96 -2.85
C LEU A 672 26.48 14.78 -1.47
N ALA A 673 25.97 13.90 -0.62
CA ALA A 673 26.55 13.55 0.68
C ALA A 673 27.97 12.96 0.54
N MET A 674 28.25 12.21 -0.53
CA MET A 674 29.58 11.69 -0.87
C MET A 674 30.64 12.76 -1.20
N ASN A 675 30.32 14.06 -1.14
CA ASN A 675 31.32 15.13 -1.14
C ASN A 675 31.85 15.43 0.27
N PHE A 676 31.04 15.19 1.30
CA PHE A 676 31.38 15.38 2.72
C PHE A 676 32.01 14.14 3.37
N GLU A 677 32.08 13.02 2.65
CA GLU A 677 32.68 11.73 3.05
C GLU A 677 33.98 11.88 3.86
N ARG A 678 34.95 12.67 3.36
CA ARG A 678 36.26 12.83 4.03
C ARG A 678 36.16 13.65 5.33
N VAL A 679 35.23 14.60 5.41
CA VAL A 679 34.97 15.37 6.63
C VAL A 679 34.38 14.43 7.68
N ALA A 680 33.36 13.64 7.30
CA ALA A 680 32.75 12.64 8.17
C ALA A 680 33.77 11.61 8.69
N GLN A 681 34.58 11.00 7.80
CA GLN A 681 35.66 10.09 8.19
C GLN A 681 36.63 10.72 9.20
N THR A 682 37.02 11.98 8.98
CA THR A 682 37.97 12.68 9.85
C THR A 682 37.34 12.96 11.21
N CYS A 683 36.15 13.57 11.26
CA CYS A 683 35.41 13.84 12.50
C CYS A 683 35.14 12.56 13.30
N ILE A 684 34.66 11.50 12.65
CA ILE A 684 34.37 10.20 13.28
C ILE A 684 35.65 9.55 13.80
N SER A 685 36.77 9.65 13.08
CA SER A 685 38.06 9.14 13.58
C SER A 685 38.49 9.85 14.87
N TYR A 686 38.43 11.18 14.93
CA TYR A 686 38.80 11.92 16.14
C TYR A 686 37.82 11.73 17.30
N LEU A 687 36.52 11.56 17.01
CA LEU A 687 35.48 11.41 18.04
C LEU A 687 35.43 10.01 18.64
N LEU A 688 35.61 8.95 17.84
CA LEU A 688 35.52 7.56 18.31
C LEU A 688 36.87 6.92 18.65
N LEU A 689 37.99 7.40 18.09
CA LEU A 689 39.31 6.76 18.24
C LEU A 689 40.33 7.63 18.99
N PHE A 690 39.86 8.54 19.85
CA PHE A 690 40.74 9.37 20.68
C PHE A 690 41.62 8.56 21.65
N TRP A 691 41.20 7.33 22.00
CA TRP A 691 41.97 6.40 22.82
C TRP A 691 43.07 5.63 22.06
N GLU A 692 43.13 5.74 20.73
CA GLU A 692 44.06 4.93 19.94
C GLU A 692 45.50 5.42 19.99
N SER A 693 46.43 4.49 19.80
CA SER A 693 47.85 4.82 19.74
C SER A 693 48.15 5.71 18.53
N ARG A 694 48.95 6.77 18.73
CA ARG A 694 49.29 7.75 17.68
C ARG A 694 49.83 7.10 16.39
N ALA A 695 50.53 5.97 16.50
CA ALA A 695 51.03 5.20 15.37
C ALA A 695 49.89 4.55 14.55
N VAL A 696 48.99 3.80 15.20
CA VAL A 696 47.82 3.16 14.56
C VAL A 696 46.91 4.23 13.95
N PHE A 697 46.62 5.29 14.69
CA PHE A 697 45.75 6.39 14.25
C PHE A 697 46.32 7.12 13.02
N SER A 698 47.60 7.51 13.06
CA SER A 698 48.26 8.20 11.94
C SER A 698 48.35 7.33 10.69
N PHE A 699 48.63 6.03 10.84
CA PHE A 699 48.70 5.12 9.70
C PHE A 699 47.32 4.80 9.11
N MET A 700 46.29 4.60 9.94
CA MET A 700 44.89 4.48 9.49
C MET A 700 44.42 5.71 8.70
N GLN A 701 44.68 6.94 9.19
CA GLN A 701 44.29 8.16 8.46
C GLN A 701 45.02 8.31 7.10
N LYS A 702 46.25 7.77 6.97
CA LYS A 702 47.00 7.68 5.72
C LYS A 702 46.39 6.63 4.79
N SER A 703 46.09 5.42 5.27
CA SER A 703 45.44 4.35 4.47
C SER A 703 44.10 4.82 3.88
N LEU A 704 43.24 5.43 4.72
CA LEU A 704 41.99 6.08 4.30
C LEU A 704 42.17 7.14 3.21
N SER A 705 43.34 7.80 3.13
CA SER A 705 43.64 8.80 2.12
C SER A 705 44.21 8.20 0.83
N ALA A 706 45.04 7.15 0.93
CA ALA A 706 45.63 6.44 -0.20
C ALA A 706 44.54 5.71 -1.01
N HIS A 707 43.68 4.95 -0.33
CA HIS A 707 42.63 4.15 -0.96
C HIS A 707 41.34 4.94 -1.27
N ARG A 708 41.37 6.28 -1.17
CA ARG A 708 40.19 7.17 -1.29
C ARG A 708 39.28 6.86 -2.49
N ARG A 709 39.82 6.65 -3.70
CA ARG A 709 39.01 6.38 -4.91
C ARG A 709 38.17 5.10 -4.78
N ARG A 710 38.65 4.14 -4.00
CA ARG A 710 38.05 2.82 -3.79
C ARG A 710 37.14 2.83 -2.57
N ASN A 711 37.61 3.40 -1.47
CA ASN A 711 36.84 3.60 -0.25
C ASN A 711 35.56 4.42 -0.54
N ARG A 712 35.63 5.43 -1.44
CA ARG A 712 34.46 6.16 -1.95
C ARG A 712 33.44 5.28 -2.70
N LYS A 713 33.88 4.25 -3.46
CA LYS A 713 32.94 3.30 -4.11
C LYS A 713 32.19 2.46 -3.07
N THR A 714 32.91 1.92 -2.08
CA THR A 714 32.32 1.13 -1.00
C THR A 714 31.40 1.97 -0.11
N ALA A 715 31.83 3.17 0.27
CA ALA A 715 31.05 4.11 1.07
C ALA A 715 29.80 4.61 0.33
N LEU A 716 29.85 4.80 -1.00
CA LEU A 716 28.66 5.11 -1.81
C LEU A 716 27.66 3.95 -1.79
N MET A 717 28.11 2.71 -1.96
CA MET A 717 27.23 1.54 -1.92
C MET A 717 26.57 1.38 -0.54
N TYR A 718 27.34 1.53 0.55
CA TYR A 718 26.84 1.50 1.92
C TYR A 718 25.87 2.65 2.24
N ALA A 719 26.21 3.89 1.85
CA ALA A 719 25.34 5.04 2.10
C ALA A 719 24.02 4.94 1.32
N LEU A 720 24.05 4.40 0.09
CA LEU A 720 22.84 4.20 -0.73
C LEU A 720 21.94 3.09 -0.18
N SER A 721 22.48 1.93 0.16
CA SER A 721 21.70 0.82 0.72
C SER A 721 21.06 1.18 2.06
N LEU A 722 21.82 1.86 2.92
CA LEU A 722 21.41 2.21 4.28
C LEU A 722 20.46 3.41 4.30
N ALA A 723 20.65 4.41 3.43
CA ALA A 723 19.65 5.47 3.22
C ALA A 723 18.32 4.88 2.76
N PHE A 724 18.37 3.92 1.84
CA PHE A 724 17.20 3.25 1.27
C PHE A 724 16.44 2.41 2.31
N VAL A 725 17.15 1.62 3.12
CA VAL A 725 16.58 0.85 4.24
C VAL A 725 15.90 1.77 5.25
N ILE A 726 16.60 2.79 5.76
CA ILE A 726 16.05 3.72 6.76
C ILE A 726 14.84 4.48 6.19
N PHE A 727 14.94 4.94 4.94
CA PHE A 727 13.83 5.59 4.24
C PHE A 727 12.58 4.69 4.19
N ILE A 728 12.71 3.43 3.77
CA ILE A 728 11.58 2.50 3.69
C ILE A 728 10.98 2.26 5.08
N THR A 729 11.79 1.92 6.08
CA THR A 729 11.28 1.55 7.40
C THR A 729 10.52 2.71 8.05
N VAL A 730 11.04 3.94 7.95
CA VAL A 730 10.34 5.13 8.46
C VAL A 730 9.07 5.44 7.66
N VAL A 731 9.07 5.26 6.34
CA VAL A 731 7.86 5.46 5.51
C VAL A 731 6.77 4.43 5.79
N VAL A 732 7.14 3.16 6.03
CA VAL A 732 6.20 2.12 6.47
C VAL A 732 5.60 2.51 7.82
N GLN A 733 6.42 2.91 8.79
CA GLN A 733 5.94 3.35 10.11
C GLN A 733 5.06 4.60 10.02
N ILE A 734 5.40 5.59 9.17
CA ILE A 734 4.55 6.76 8.90
C ILE A 734 3.19 6.31 8.34
N GLN A 735 3.15 5.36 7.40
CA GLN A 735 1.90 4.89 6.79
C GLN A 735 1.01 4.14 7.78
N LEU A 736 1.60 3.36 8.68
CA LEU A 736 0.89 2.63 9.74
C LEU A 736 0.30 3.59 10.78
N VAL A 737 1.11 4.49 11.34
CA VAL A 737 0.65 5.55 12.26
C VAL A 737 -0.40 6.44 11.60
N SER A 738 -0.24 6.74 10.30
CA SER A 738 -1.22 7.51 9.52
C SER A 738 -2.55 6.79 9.33
N TYR A 739 -2.56 5.45 9.29
CA TYR A 739 -3.82 4.69 9.28
C TYR A 739 -4.46 4.71 10.66
N GLU A 740 -3.70 4.38 11.71
CA GLU A 740 -4.20 4.34 13.09
C GLU A 740 -4.80 5.69 13.51
N TYR A 741 -4.10 6.79 13.24
CA TYR A 741 -4.57 8.15 13.53
C TYR A 741 -5.80 8.52 12.69
N SER A 742 -5.95 7.99 11.47
CA SER A 742 -7.17 8.19 10.69
C SER A 742 -8.36 7.38 11.25
N SER A 743 -8.13 6.17 11.78
CA SER A 743 -9.17 5.38 12.46
C SER A 743 -9.61 6.04 13.77
N ARG A 744 -8.64 6.42 14.62
CA ARG A 744 -8.85 7.20 15.85
C ARG A 744 -9.60 8.51 15.57
N GLN A 745 -9.23 9.26 14.54
CA GLN A 745 -9.96 10.48 14.14
C GLN A 745 -11.41 10.19 13.74
N ARG A 746 -11.68 9.11 12.99
CA ARG A 746 -13.02 8.76 12.51
C ARG A 746 -13.95 8.31 13.63
N MET A 747 -13.45 7.55 14.61
CA MET A 747 -14.23 7.19 15.80
C MET A 747 -14.37 8.40 16.74
N GLY A 748 -13.27 9.13 16.96
CA GLY A 748 -13.17 10.31 17.81
C GLY A 748 -13.15 10.05 19.32
N CYS A 749 -13.40 8.79 19.72
CA CYS A 749 -13.37 8.24 21.07
C CYS A 749 -12.90 6.78 21.01
N GLU A 750 -12.67 6.20 22.17
CA GLU A 750 -12.10 4.86 22.36
C GLU A 750 -13.18 3.76 22.26
N LEU A 751 -14.42 4.05 22.68
CA LEU A 751 -15.59 3.18 22.60
C LEU A 751 -16.83 3.97 22.14
N TYR A 752 -17.67 3.37 21.30
CA TYR A 752 -19.05 3.83 21.15
C TYR A 752 -20.06 2.69 21.04
N VAL A 753 -21.30 2.99 21.44
CA VAL A 753 -22.46 2.11 21.43
C VAL A 753 -23.51 2.72 20.50
N GLU A 754 -23.74 2.13 19.33
CA GLU A 754 -24.75 2.58 18.37
C GLU A 754 -26.10 1.93 18.67
N THR A 755 -27.16 2.73 18.61
CA THR A 755 -28.48 2.41 19.16
C THR A 755 -29.60 2.70 18.15
N LYS A 756 -30.52 1.74 17.97
CA LYS A 756 -31.64 1.89 17.04
C LYS A 756 -32.91 2.29 17.79
N GLY A 757 -33.21 3.59 17.76
CA GLY A 757 -34.50 4.13 18.20
C GLY A 757 -34.60 4.59 19.66
N LEU A 758 -33.56 4.37 20.48
CA LEU A 758 -33.51 4.83 21.89
C LEU A 758 -33.86 6.33 22.00
N THR A 759 -34.89 6.68 22.76
CA THR A 759 -35.31 8.08 22.94
C THR A 759 -34.38 8.83 23.91
N VAL A 760 -34.53 10.16 23.98
CA VAL A 760 -33.80 10.98 24.96
C VAL A 760 -34.26 10.70 26.40
N GLU A 761 -35.51 10.31 26.60
CA GLU A 761 -36.07 10.05 27.94
C GLU A 761 -35.58 8.69 28.49
N GLU A 762 -35.53 7.66 27.65
CA GLU A 762 -34.92 6.35 27.99
C GLU A 762 -33.40 6.45 28.20
N TYR A 763 -32.73 7.35 27.46
CA TYR A 763 -31.28 7.58 27.61
C TYR A 763 -30.90 8.04 29.03
N TRP A 764 -31.75 8.81 29.73
CA TRP A 764 -31.45 9.27 31.09
C TRP A 764 -31.26 8.13 32.10
N ALA A 765 -31.98 7.02 31.95
CA ALA A 765 -31.79 5.83 32.80
C ALA A 765 -30.45 5.11 32.54
N ILE A 766 -29.87 5.27 31.34
CA ILE A 766 -28.55 4.77 30.97
C ILE A 766 -27.45 5.79 31.37
N GLU A 767 -27.77 7.08 31.35
CA GLU A 767 -26.88 8.16 31.80
C GLU A 767 -26.53 7.99 33.29
N GLU A 768 -27.48 7.63 34.15
CA GLU A 768 -27.23 7.28 35.58
C GLU A 768 -26.22 6.12 35.74
N ILE A 769 -26.31 5.09 34.91
CA ILE A 769 -25.37 3.95 34.90
C ILE A 769 -23.97 4.40 34.45
N ILE A 770 -23.90 5.29 33.45
CA ILE A 770 -22.64 5.85 32.93
C ILE A 770 -21.99 6.77 33.98
N GLU A 771 -22.77 7.60 34.68
CA GLU A 771 -22.27 8.46 35.76
C GLU A 771 -21.70 7.64 36.92
N HIS A 772 -22.37 6.56 37.32
CA HIS A 772 -21.81 5.66 38.34
C HIS A 772 -20.48 5.00 37.90
N GLN A 773 -20.34 4.64 36.62
CA GLN A 773 -19.06 4.15 36.07
C GLN A 773 -18.03 5.26 35.76
N MET A 774 -18.42 6.53 35.95
CA MET A 774 -17.51 7.68 35.96
C MET A 774 -16.99 7.96 37.37
N GLU A 775 -17.80 7.73 38.42
CA GLU A 775 -17.35 7.77 39.83
C GLU A 775 -16.30 6.69 40.14
N THR A 776 -16.40 5.51 39.53
CA THR A 776 -15.37 4.45 39.65
C THR A 776 -14.06 4.77 38.91
N GLY A 777 -14.04 5.82 38.08
CA GLY A 777 -12.89 6.25 37.29
C GLY A 777 -12.60 5.42 36.04
N ILE A 778 -13.47 4.47 35.68
CA ILE A 778 -13.34 3.65 34.47
C ILE A 778 -13.65 4.50 33.23
N ILE A 779 -14.81 5.16 33.23
CA ILE A 779 -15.19 6.16 32.24
C ILE A 779 -14.66 7.52 32.71
N SER A 780 -14.06 8.30 31.82
CA SER A 780 -13.55 9.64 32.14
C SER A 780 -14.41 10.78 31.57
N ALA A 781 -15.16 10.52 30.50
CA ALA A 781 -16.14 11.45 29.93
C ALA A 781 -17.07 10.73 28.93
N TYR A 782 -18.30 11.24 28.72
CA TYR A 782 -19.27 10.70 27.76
C TYR A 782 -20.02 11.78 26.97
N THR A 783 -20.49 11.45 25.76
CA THR A 783 -21.34 12.30 24.89
C THR A 783 -22.19 11.45 23.97
N TYR A 784 -23.32 11.96 23.46
CA TYR A 784 -24.14 11.26 22.47
C TYR A 784 -24.14 11.93 21.07
N ASP A 785 -24.46 11.17 20.02
CA ASP A 785 -24.96 11.70 18.74
C ASP A 785 -26.48 11.79 18.80
N TYR A 786 -27.02 12.99 18.58
CA TYR A 786 -28.45 13.23 18.47
C TYR A 786 -28.94 12.95 17.05
N ASN A 787 -29.97 12.11 16.91
CA ASN A 787 -30.64 11.80 15.66
C ASN A 787 -32.14 12.14 15.75
N SER A 788 -32.81 12.27 14.59
CA SER A 788 -34.25 12.48 14.53
C SER A 788 -34.83 12.07 13.19
N SER A 789 -36.13 11.75 13.16
CA SER A 789 -36.91 11.51 11.94
C SER A 789 -36.89 12.71 10.97
N ALA A 790 -36.61 13.91 11.48
CA ALA A 790 -36.46 15.13 10.68
C ALA A 790 -35.11 15.21 9.95
N LEU A 791 -34.08 14.48 10.40
CA LEU A 791 -32.80 14.30 9.69
C LEU A 791 -32.87 13.19 8.63
N THR A 792 -33.48 12.05 8.95
CA THR A 792 -33.60 10.91 8.02
C THR A 792 -34.48 11.21 6.80
N SER A 793 -35.37 12.21 6.91
CA SER A 793 -36.20 12.71 5.80
C SER A 793 -35.55 13.86 4.99
N LEU A 794 -34.27 14.19 5.23
CA LEU A 794 -33.53 15.15 4.41
C LEU A 794 -32.99 14.49 3.13
N LYS A 795 -33.40 15.01 1.97
CA LYS A 795 -32.83 14.63 0.66
C LYS A 795 -31.45 15.27 0.43
N GLY A 796 -31.14 16.34 1.18
CA GLY A 796 -29.84 16.97 1.23
C GLY A 796 -29.89 18.42 1.71
N ALA A 797 -28.75 18.95 2.13
CA ALA A 797 -28.55 20.36 2.41
C ALA A 797 -27.37 20.93 1.62
N THR A 798 -27.42 22.22 1.31
CA THR A 798 -26.35 22.93 0.61
C THR A 798 -26.22 24.33 1.19
N VAL A 799 -25.01 24.72 1.60
CA VAL A 799 -24.72 26.12 1.96
C VAL A 799 -24.31 26.89 0.71
N SER A 800 -24.76 28.13 0.58
CA SER A 800 -24.47 29.01 -0.56
C SER A 800 -24.12 30.42 -0.09
N SER A 801 -23.36 31.17 -0.88
CA SER A 801 -23.15 32.59 -0.62
C SER A 801 -24.47 33.37 -0.77
N ILE A 802 -24.58 34.58 -0.21
CA ILE A 802 -25.83 35.37 -0.24
C ILE A 802 -26.33 35.57 -1.69
N GLY A 803 -25.41 35.90 -2.60
CA GLY A 803 -25.68 36.03 -4.05
C GLY A 803 -25.78 34.72 -4.82
N ARG A 804 -25.65 33.56 -4.14
CA ARG A 804 -25.76 32.19 -4.69
C ARG A 804 -24.76 31.82 -5.79
N LEU A 805 -23.78 32.68 -6.07
CA LEU A 805 -22.71 32.46 -7.06
C LEU A 805 -21.78 31.28 -6.73
N ARG A 806 -21.77 30.85 -5.46
CA ARG A 806 -20.97 29.73 -4.97
C ARG A 806 -21.79 28.91 -3.97
N SER A 807 -21.63 27.59 -3.99
CA SER A 807 -22.30 26.66 -3.09
C SER A 807 -21.44 25.44 -2.79
N SER A 808 -21.60 24.89 -1.59
CA SER A 808 -21.04 23.61 -1.16
C SER A 808 -22.17 22.67 -0.72
N GLY A 809 -22.02 21.37 -0.98
CA GLY A 809 -22.87 20.34 -0.40
C GLY A 809 -22.53 20.13 1.07
N THR A 810 -23.54 19.92 1.91
CA THR A 810 -23.33 19.86 3.37
C THR A 810 -24.29 18.89 4.03
N LYS A 811 -23.81 18.07 4.98
CA LYS A 811 -24.69 17.37 5.92
C LYS A 811 -24.93 18.27 7.12
N LEU A 812 -26.05 18.08 7.83
CA LEU A 812 -26.33 18.78 9.09
C LEU A 812 -25.99 17.85 10.27
N LYS A 813 -25.16 18.33 11.18
CA LYS A 813 -24.73 17.61 12.40
C LYS A 813 -25.16 18.39 13.64
N PRO A 814 -26.31 18.08 14.27
CA PRO A 814 -26.62 18.62 15.58
C PRO A 814 -25.73 17.92 16.64
N LEU A 815 -25.08 18.69 17.50
CA LEU A 815 -24.19 18.14 18.55
C LEU A 815 -24.64 18.60 19.95
N PRO A 816 -24.51 17.78 21.00
CA PRO A 816 -24.67 18.21 22.39
C PRO A 816 -23.52 19.15 22.83
N PRO A 817 -23.73 19.97 23.87
CA PRO A 817 -22.80 21.04 24.26
C PRO A 817 -21.40 20.54 24.69
N ASN A 818 -21.29 19.33 25.23
CA ASN A 818 -20.06 18.71 25.73
C ASN A 818 -19.24 17.94 24.66
N TYR A 819 -19.73 17.82 23.43
CA TYR A 819 -19.17 16.91 22.41
C TYR A 819 -17.65 16.99 22.24
N PHE A 820 -17.10 18.16 21.88
CA PHE A 820 -15.65 18.34 21.71
C PHE A 820 -14.86 18.42 23.03
N GLU A 821 -15.54 18.36 24.19
CA GLU A 821 -14.86 18.27 25.48
C GLU A 821 -14.49 16.82 25.81
N VAL A 822 -15.33 15.87 25.38
CA VAL A 822 -15.19 14.41 25.53
C VAL A 822 -14.29 13.83 24.43
N MET A 823 -14.57 14.19 23.17
CA MET A 823 -13.88 13.67 21.98
C MET A 823 -12.39 14.04 21.95
N ASP A 824 -11.60 13.31 21.16
CA ASP A 824 -10.15 13.55 21.11
C ASP A 824 -9.78 14.89 20.46
N ARG A 825 -9.41 15.85 21.32
CA ARG A 825 -8.99 17.21 20.97
C ARG A 825 -7.67 17.22 20.18
N THR A 826 -6.89 16.13 20.20
CA THR A 826 -5.70 15.95 19.36
C THR A 826 -6.01 16.17 17.87
N TYR A 827 -7.20 15.77 17.41
CA TYR A 827 -7.63 15.93 16.01
C TYR A 827 -8.44 17.20 15.74
N LEU A 828 -8.66 18.07 16.73
CA LEU A 828 -9.46 19.29 16.62
C LEU A 828 -8.60 20.51 16.31
N HIS A 829 -8.66 21.00 15.07
CA HIS A 829 -7.95 22.20 14.64
C HIS A 829 -8.92 23.28 14.18
N VAL A 830 -9.23 24.21 15.09
CA VAL A 830 -9.99 25.44 14.81
C VAL A 830 -9.09 26.40 14.03
N ASN A 831 -9.63 27.02 12.98
CA ASN A 831 -8.92 27.96 12.12
C ASN A 831 -9.22 29.42 12.54
N ASN A 832 -10.47 29.85 12.35
CA ASN A 832 -10.99 31.13 12.87
C ASN A 832 -12.14 30.87 13.85
N TYR A 833 -12.32 31.75 14.85
CA TYR A 833 -13.46 31.71 15.77
C TYR A 833 -13.89 33.11 16.22
N GLN A 834 -15.19 33.29 16.48
CA GLN A 834 -15.74 34.48 17.11
C GLN A 834 -15.42 34.53 18.62
N SER A 835 -15.35 35.73 19.19
CA SER A 835 -15.12 35.96 20.64
C SER A 835 -16.06 35.16 21.56
N ILE A 836 -17.28 34.88 21.11
CA ILE A 836 -18.27 34.06 21.84
C ILE A 836 -17.78 32.63 22.13
N VAL A 837 -16.89 32.06 21.30
CA VAL A 837 -16.24 30.76 21.55
C VAL A 837 -15.31 30.82 22.75
N GLY A 838 -14.53 31.90 22.86
CA GLY A 838 -13.62 32.11 23.98
C GLY A 838 -14.34 32.29 25.33
N ARG A 839 -15.63 32.67 25.31
CA ARG A 839 -16.45 32.82 26.51
C ARG A 839 -17.17 31.55 26.94
N TYR A 840 -17.67 30.74 25.99
CA TYR A 840 -18.56 29.61 26.30
C TYR A 840 -17.98 28.23 25.97
N GLY A 841 -16.95 28.14 25.11
CA GLY A 841 -16.50 26.89 24.50
C GLY A 841 -17.17 26.64 23.14
N LEU A 842 -16.58 25.75 22.34
CA LEU A 842 -16.82 25.65 20.90
C LEU A 842 -18.27 25.27 20.53
N VAL A 843 -18.81 24.17 21.07
CA VAL A 843 -20.22 23.76 20.79
C VAL A 843 -21.19 24.54 21.70
N ARG A 844 -20.83 24.74 22.97
CA ARG A 844 -21.60 25.56 23.94
C ARG A 844 -21.96 26.95 23.40
N ALA A 845 -21.09 27.58 22.62
CA ALA A 845 -21.40 28.85 21.95
C ALA A 845 -22.64 28.79 21.03
N LEU A 846 -22.94 27.65 20.40
CA LEU A 846 -24.15 27.43 19.56
C LEU A 846 -25.45 27.30 20.39
N TYR A 847 -25.33 27.06 21.69
CA TYR A 847 -26.46 27.00 22.64
C TYR A 847 -26.71 28.35 23.33
N SER A 848 -25.83 29.33 23.14
CA SER A 848 -26.08 30.71 23.60
C SER A 848 -27.24 31.36 22.83
N PRO A 849 -27.92 32.39 23.39
CA PRO A 849 -29.00 33.10 22.70
C PRO A 849 -28.60 33.69 21.34
N GLU A 850 -27.34 34.15 21.20
CA GLU A 850 -26.78 34.60 19.92
C GLU A 850 -26.39 33.45 18.98
N GLY A 851 -26.06 32.28 19.53
CA GLY A 851 -25.59 31.09 18.82
C GLY A 851 -26.67 30.35 18.05
N LEU A 852 -27.94 30.49 18.43
CA LEU A 852 -29.09 29.76 17.85
C LEU A 852 -29.30 29.98 16.33
N TYR A 853 -28.71 31.04 15.77
CA TYR A 853 -28.74 31.39 14.35
C TYR A 853 -27.36 31.22 13.66
N LYS A 854 -26.43 30.58 14.35
CA LYS A 854 -25.05 30.36 13.92
C LYS A 854 -24.77 28.86 13.82
N GLY A 855 -23.73 28.49 13.08
CA GLY A 855 -23.24 27.11 12.95
C GLY A 855 -21.71 27.08 12.95
N ILE A 856 -21.10 25.90 12.92
CA ILE A 856 -19.67 25.75 12.66
C ILE A 856 -19.50 25.12 11.28
N LEU A 857 -18.59 25.67 10.47
CA LEU A 857 -18.33 25.26 9.09
C LEU A 857 -16.94 24.61 8.97
N SER A 858 -16.71 23.79 7.95
CA SER A 858 -15.34 23.47 7.55
C SER A 858 -14.65 24.69 6.94
N SER A 859 -13.34 24.84 7.13
CA SER A 859 -12.55 25.91 6.51
C SER A 859 -12.65 25.86 4.98
N GLY A 860 -12.58 24.67 4.38
CA GLY A 860 -12.74 24.51 2.92
C GLY A 860 -14.09 25.01 2.39
N ALA A 861 -15.19 24.86 3.16
CA ALA A 861 -16.47 25.44 2.81
C ALA A 861 -16.51 26.96 3.01
N ALA A 862 -15.92 27.48 4.10
CA ALA A 862 -15.86 28.92 4.35
C ALA A 862 -15.01 29.67 3.29
N ASP A 863 -13.89 29.08 2.87
CA ASP A 863 -12.99 29.64 1.86
C ASP A 863 -13.64 29.61 0.47
N THR A 864 -14.29 28.51 0.07
CA THR A 864 -15.03 28.48 -1.21
C THR A 864 -16.20 29.44 -1.20
N LEU A 865 -17.00 29.50 -0.13
CA LEU A 865 -18.13 30.42 -0.02
C LEU A 865 -17.70 31.90 0.09
N GLY A 866 -16.44 32.17 0.44
CA GLY A 866 -15.86 33.52 0.55
C GLY A 866 -16.25 34.25 1.84
N VAL A 867 -16.35 33.52 2.96
CA VAL A 867 -16.98 34.03 4.20
C VAL A 867 -16.05 34.91 5.04
N GLY A 868 -14.72 34.77 4.88
CA GLY A 868 -13.71 35.63 5.50
C GLY A 868 -13.38 35.27 6.96
N SER A 869 -13.34 36.27 7.85
CA SER A 869 -13.44 36.01 9.29
C SER A 869 -14.78 35.34 9.62
N ALA A 870 -14.94 34.81 10.84
CA ALA A 870 -16.10 34.01 11.21
C ALA A 870 -17.41 34.83 11.40
N ASP A 871 -17.65 35.87 10.61
CA ASP A 871 -18.76 36.83 10.76
C ASP A 871 -19.65 36.94 9.50
N GLY A 872 -19.16 36.48 8.34
CA GLY A 872 -19.90 36.53 7.08
C GLY A 872 -21.19 35.69 7.09
N VAL A 873 -22.23 36.15 6.37
CA VAL A 873 -23.53 35.46 6.31
C VAL A 873 -23.57 34.49 5.12
N VAL A 874 -24.05 33.27 5.36
CA VAL A 874 -24.28 32.26 4.32
C VAL A 874 -25.73 31.78 4.32
N LEU A 875 -26.20 31.31 3.18
CA LEU A 875 -27.57 30.87 2.94
C LEU A 875 -27.61 29.34 2.88
N LEU A 876 -28.07 28.72 3.97
CA LEU A 876 -28.33 27.29 4.07
C LEU A 876 -29.66 26.96 3.37
N LYS A 877 -29.61 26.18 2.29
CA LYS A 877 -30.77 25.52 1.68
C LYS A 877 -30.90 24.11 2.27
N ILE A 878 -32.09 23.76 2.71
CA ILE A 878 -32.45 22.43 3.21
C ILE A 878 -33.56 21.88 2.31
N THR A 879 -33.41 20.66 1.79
CA THR A 879 -34.45 19.94 1.05
C THR A 879 -34.93 18.75 1.90
N LYS A 880 -36.20 18.81 2.33
CA LYS A 880 -36.87 17.71 3.06
C LYS A 880 -37.88 17.01 2.15
N VAL A 881 -37.98 15.69 2.23
CA VAL A 881 -39.09 14.93 1.63
C VAL A 881 -40.30 15.04 2.55
N GLN A 882 -41.42 15.54 2.03
CA GLN A 882 -42.65 15.72 2.81
C GLN A 882 -43.55 14.49 2.79
N ASN A 883 -43.60 13.77 1.66
CA ASN A 883 -44.26 12.48 1.57
C ASN A 883 -43.45 11.54 0.66
N ALA A 884 -43.03 10.39 1.19
CA ALA A 884 -42.20 9.42 0.47
C ALA A 884 -42.93 8.76 -0.71
N THR A 885 -44.25 8.57 -0.64
CA THR A 885 -45.03 7.91 -1.70
C THR A 885 -45.32 8.83 -2.90
N LEU A 886 -45.39 10.14 -2.66
CA LEU A 886 -45.60 11.16 -3.71
C LEU A 886 -44.29 11.88 -4.11
N ASN A 887 -43.17 11.58 -3.45
CA ASN A 887 -41.84 12.18 -3.67
C ASN A 887 -41.85 13.73 -3.64
N THR A 888 -42.73 14.33 -2.82
CA THR A 888 -42.89 15.78 -2.74
C THR A 888 -41.79 16.42 -1.89
N GLU A 889 -41.11 17.43 -2.43
CA GLU A 889 -39.98 18.11 -1.77
C GLU A 889 -40.36 19.49 -1.23
N VAL A 890 -40.01 19.75 0.04
CA VAL A 890 -40.05 21.09 0.64
C VAL A 890 -38.63 21.65 0.70
N ILE A 891 -38.41 22.77 0.01
CA ILE A 891 -37.13 23.48 -0.01
C ILE A 891 -37.21 24.70 0.91
N ARG A 892 -36.59 24.62 2.08
CA ARG A 892 -36.40 25.78 2.97
C ARG A 892 -35.05 26.44 2.70
N ARG A 893 -34.97 27.76 2.91
CA ARG A 893 -33.72 28.54 2.87
C ARG A 893 -33.66 29.43 4.11
N VAL A 894 -32.55 29.38 4.83
CA VAL A 894 -32.32 30.14 6.08
C VAL A 894 -30.92 30.74 6.07
N THR A 895 -30.75 31.95 6.58
CA THR A 895 -29.43 32.55 6.79
C THR A 895 -28.81 32.03 8.08
N ILE A 896 -27.53 31.65 8.01
CA ILE A 896 -26.69 31.30 9.16
C ILE A 896 -25.38 32.09 9.10
N ARG A 897 -24.73 32.28 10.25
CA ARG A 897 -23.35 32.78 10.34
C ARG A 897 -22.45 31.68 10.91
N PRO A 898 -21.15 31.60 10.54
CA PRO A 898 -20.23 30.77 11.30
C PRO A 898 -20.07 31.33 12.73
N VAL A 899 -19.82 30.44 13.69
CA VAL A 899 -19.22 30.73 15.00
C VAL A 899 -17.71 30.51 14.92
N ALA A 900 -17.32 29.47 14.19
CA ALA A 900 -15.94 29.09 13.94
C ALA A 900 -15.82 28.37 12.60
N THR A 901 -14.59 28.21 12.13
CA THR A 901 -14.22 27.36 11.00
C THR A 901 -13.24 26.28 11.44
N LEU A 902 -13.46 25.04 11.03
CA LEU A 902 -12.63 23.88 11.41
C LEU A 902 -11.79 23.41 10.22
N ASN A 903 -10.48 23.29 10.44
CA ASN A 903 -9.60 22.56 9.53
C ASN A 903 -9.83 21.06 9.70
N THR A 904 -9.85 20.55 10.94
CA THR A 904 -10.12 19.14 11.26
C THR A 904 -10.93 19.02 12.54
N ALA A 905 -11.64 17.90 12.67
CA ALA A 905 -12.40 17.51 13.85
C ALA A 905 -12.41 15.97 14.01
N PRO A 906 -12.59 15.45 15.24
CA PRO A 906 -12.93 14.04 15.46
C PRO A 906 -14.39 13.74 15.05
N ALA A 907 -14.61 12.58 14.41
CA ALA A 907 -15.90 12.01 13.97
C ALA A 907 -16.84 12.88 13.10
N ILE A 908 -16.34 13.96 12.50
CA ILE A 908 -17.11 14.93 11.72
C ILE A 908 -16.35 15.27 10.43
N ASP A 909 -17.04 15.24 9.28
CA ASP A 909 -16.43 15.45 7.96
C ASP A 909 -16.03 16.92 7.75
N THR A 910 -14.84 17.30 8.19
CA THR A 910 -14.25 18.63 8.00
C THR A 910 -12.87 18.54 7.36
N SER A 911 -12.55 19.47 6.45
CA SER A 911 -11.19 19.64 5.93
C SER A 911 -10.92 21.09 5.54
N LYS A 912 -9.64 21.44 5.46
CA LYS A 912 -9.16 22.72 4.91
C LYS A 912 -9.22 22.83 3.38
N TYR A 913 -9.26 21.72 2.64
CA TYR A 913 -9.05 21.72 1.17
C TYR A 913 -10.27 21.26 0.33
N THR A 914 -11.22 20.52 0.92
CA THR A 914 -12.40 20.02 0.21
C THR A 914 -13.52 21.06 0.18
N GLY A 915 -13.65 21.74 -0.97
CA GLY A 915 -14.61 22.84 -1.14
C GLY A 915 -16.06 22.44 -1.45
N THR A 916 -16.35 21.15 -1.64
CA THR A 916 -17.62 20.64 -2.21
C THR A 916 -18.49 19.83 -1.26
N GLN A 917 -17.90 19.23 -0.22
CA GLN A 917 -18.57 18.47 0.83
C GLN A 917 -17.90 18.73 2.18
N GLY A 918 -18.71 19.00 3.20
CA GLY A 918 -18.29 19.10 4.60
C GLY A 918 -19.51 19.25 5.53
N ASP A 919 -19.37 18.80 6.77
CA ASP A 919 -20.45 18.86 7.76
C ASP A 919 -20.64 20.28 8.30
N VAL A 920 -21.91 20.68 8.45
CA VAL A 920 -22.32 21.91 9.13
C VAL A 920 -22.83 21.54 10.51
N VAL A 921 -22.07 21.94 11.53
CA VAL A 921 -22.40 21.67 12.92
C VAL A 921 -23.35 22.74 13.46
N LEU A 922 -24.41 22.28 14.14
CA LEU A 922 -25.48 23.11 14.71
C LEU A 922 -25.74 22.69 16.17
N SER A 923 -26.40 23.55 16.95
CA SER A 923 -27.03 23.11 18.20
C SER A 923 -28.34 22.37 17.90
N ILE A 924 -28.73 21.42 18.76
CA ILE A 924 -29.95 20.63 18.59
C ILE A 924 -31.21 21.53 18.47
N PRO A 925 -31.43 22.57 19.31
CA PRO A 925 -32.53 23.51 19.12
C PRO A 925 -32.42 24.35 17.84
N GLY A 926 -31.20 24.68 17.41
CA GLY A 926 -30.92 25.39 16.16
C GLY A 926 -31.40 24.60 14.93
N LEU A 927 -31.24 23.27 14.93
CA LEU A 927 -31.75 22.41 13.86
C LEU A 927 -33.27 22.54 13.67
N PHE A 928 -34.06 22.36 14.73
CA PHE A 928 -35.53 22.49 14.66
C PHE A 928 -35.96 23.91 14.27
N ARG A 929 -35.27 24.94 14.78
CA ARG A 929 -35.45 26.35 14.37
C ARG A 929 -35.22 26.54 12.87
N HIS A 930 -34.19 25.91 12.31
CA HIS A 930 -33.87 25.92 10.88
C HIS A 930 -34.79 25.04 10.03
N LEU A 931 -35.50 24.06 10.61
CA LEU A 931 -36.51 23.23 9.91
C LEU A 931 -37.94 23.81 9.95
N ASN A 932 -38.26 24.69 10.91
CA ASN A 932 -39.59 25.29 11.18
C ASN A 932 -40.58 24.38 11.91
N GLU A 933 -40.11 23.30 12.53
CA GLU A 933 -40.96 22.34 13.22
C GLU A 933 -41.29 22.89 14.61
N SER A 934 -42.47 23.53 14.71
CA SER A 934 -42.83 24.45 15.80
C SER A 934 -43.45 23.80 17.04
N ARG A 935 -43.56 22.46 17.07
CA ARG A 935 -44.28 21.70 18.12
C ARG A 935 -43.68 20.34 18.49
N VAL A 936 -42.54 19.95 17.91
CA VAL A 936 -41.85 18.69 18.26
C VAL A 936 -40.84 19.02 19.35
N SER A 937 -40.89 18.32 20.50
CA SER A 937 -39.92 18.53 21.57
C SER A 937 -38.54 18.01 21.14
N VAL A 938 -37.48 18.57 21.72
CA VAL A 938 -36.12 17.99 21.61
C VAL A 938 -36.08 16.58 22.21
N LEU A 939 -36.99 16.27 23.14
CA LEU A 939 -37.14 14.94 23.75
C LEU A 939 -37.65 13.88 22.75
N ASN A 940 -38.41 14.27 21.72
CA ASN A 940 -38.86 13.39 20.63
C ASN A 940 -37.75 13.03 19.63
N GLY A 941 -36.49 13.35 19.94
CA GLY A 941 -35.32 12.82 19.23
C GLY A 941 -34.93 11.44 19.72
N ASN A 942 -33.94 10.86 19.05
CA ASN A 942 -33.37 9.58 19.42
C ASN A 942 -31.87 9.74 19.61
N VAL A 943 -31.31 9.10 20.63
CA VAL A 943 -29.87 8.87 20.70
C VAL A 943 -29.52 7.84 19.63
N GLY A 944 -28.55 8.18 18.77
CA GLY A 944 -28.07 7.28 17.71
C GLY A 944 -26.76 6.58 18.07
N LYS A 945 -25.88 7.26 18.81
CA LYS A 945 -24.63 6.69 19.33
C LYS A 945 -24.32 7.29 20.69
N ILE A 946 -23.91 6.48 21.66
CA ILE A 946 -23.30 6.91 22.92
C ILE A 946 -21.78 6.74 22.75
N ARG A 947 -21.01 7.81 22.88
CA ARG A 947 -19.53 7.80 22.82
C ARG A 947 -18.95 7.97 24.20
N LEU A 948 -17.95 7.14 24.50
CA LEU A 948 -17.33 7.02 25.81
C LEU A 948 -15.82 7.16 25.68
N ARG A 949 -15.24 7.94 26.58
CA ARG A 949 -13.79 8.02 26.74
C ARG A 949 -13.37 7.28 27.99
N MET A 950 -12.38 6.40 27.83
CA MET A 950 -11.78 5.57 28.88
C MET A 950 -10.27 5.60 28.75
N ASN A 951 -9.57 5.35 29.85
CA ASN A 951 -8.11 5.35 29.89
C ASN A 951 -7.50 3.96 29.60
N ASP A 952 -8.16 2.90 30.06
CA ASP A 952 -7.64 1.53 30.03
C ASP A 952 -8.39 0.62 29.03
N PRO A 953 -7.71 0.03 28.03
CA PRO A 953 -8.32 -0.85 27.03
C PRO A 953 -8.98 -2.13 27.54
N ASN A 954 -8.68 -2.54 28.77
CA ASN A 954 -9.20 -3.78 29.36
C ASN A 954 -10.69 -3.70 29.73
N TRP A 955 -11.24 -2.48 29.88
CA TRP A 955 -12.64 -2.28 30.25
C TRP A 955 -13.58 -2.11 29.06
N TYR A 956 -13.07 -2.06 27.82
CA TYR A 956 -13.89 -1.81 26.62
C TYR A 956 -15.00 -2.85 26.46
N ASP A 957 -14.66 -4.13 26.64
CA ASP A 957 -15.61 -5.24 26.50
C ASP A 957 -16.64 -5.22 27.65
N PHE A 958 -16.17 -5.07 28.90
CA PHE A 958 -17.03 -5.00 30.09
C PHE A 958 -18.06 -3.85 30.04
N ILE A 959 -17.62 -2.63 29.69
CA ILE A 959 -18.52 -1.47 29.56
C ILE A 959 -19.43 -1.59 28.34
N GLY A 960 -18.93 -2.19 27.24
CA GLY A 960 -19.74 -2.54 26.08
C GLY A 960 -20.89 -3.49 26.41
N ASP A 961 -20.58 -4.62 27.05
CA ASP A 961 -21.55 -5.64 27.44
C ASP A 961 -22.54 -5.11 28.50
N LEU A 962 -22.05 -4.36 29.50
CA LEU A 962 -22.90 -3.71 30.53
C LEU A 962 -23.95 -2.78 29.90
N LEU A 963 -23.52 -1.90 28.98
CA LEU A 963 -24.43 -0.96 28.34
C LEU A 963 -25.37 -1.68 27.37
N THR A 964 -24.87 -2.65 26.61
CA THR A 964 -25.71 -3.50 25.75
C THR A 964 -26.80 -4.20 26.56
N GLY A 965 -26.48 -4.74 27.74
CA GLY A 965 -27.46 -5.30 28.68
C GLY A 965 -28.52 -4.28 29.12
N SER A 966 -28.10 -3.10 29.57
CA SER A 966 -29.03 -2.05 30.03
C SER A 966 -29.97 -1.55 28.92
N ILE A 967 -29.47 -1.43 27.68
CA ILE A 967 -30.25 -0.93 26.53
C ILE A 967 -31.14 -2.04 25.93
N ALA A 968 -30.68 -3.30 25.94
CA ALA A 968 -31.49 -4.45 25.52
C ALA A 968 -32.65 -4.73 26.50
N ALA A 969 -32.48 -4.45 27.79
CA ALA A 969 -33.57 -4.50 28.78
C ALA A 969 -34.67 -3.45 28.55
N LEU A 970 -34.37 -2.40 27.77
CA LEU A 970 -35.34 -1.40 27.26
C LEU A 970 -35.91 -1.78 25.87
N GLY A 971 -35.57 -2.97 25.33
CA GLY A 971 -36.08 -3.46 24.05
C GLY A 971 -35.36 -2.93 22.80
N HIS A 972 -34.28 -2.16 22.94
CA HIS A 972 -33.56 -1.60 21.79
C HIS A 972 -32.44 -2.52 21.30
N THR A 973 -32.23 -2.52 19.97
CA THR A 973 -31.06 -3.17 19.35
C THR A 973 -29.84 -2.26 19.36
N VAL A 974 -28.68 -2.88 19.60
CA VAL A 974 -27.41 -2.22 19.94
C VAL A 974 -26.28 -2.86 19.13
N THR A 975 -25.32 -2.06 18.69
CA THR A 975 -24.03 -2.54 18.16
C THR A 975 -22.88 -1.77 18.79
N VAL A 976 -21.93 -2.50 19.39
CA VAL A 976 -20.78 -1.92 20.10
C VAL A 976 -19.58 -1.80 19.16
N THR A 977 -18.77 -0.74 19.27
CA THR A 977 -17.57 -0.58 18.44
C THR A 977 -16.39 -0.01 19.24
N ASN A 978 -15.34 -0.84 19.35
CA ASN A 978 -14.13 -0.58 20.11
C ASN A 978 -12.98 -0.13 19.19
N ILE A 979 -12.15 0.84 19.61
CA ILE A 979 -10.99 1.26 18.82
C ILE A 979 -9.94 0.14 18.64
N ARG A 980 -9.85 -0.77 19.63
CA ARG A 980 -8.99 -1.96 19.57
C ARG A 980 -9.36 -2.85 18.39
N ASP A 981 -10.65 -3.16 18.27
CA ASP A 981 -11.13 -4.11 17.28
C ASP A 981 -11.22 -3.46 15.89
N ALA A 982 -11.59 -2.16 15.83
CA ALA A 982 -11.50 -1.33 14.62
C ALA A 982 -10.06 -1.02 14.14
N THR A 983 -9.03 -1.57 14.79
CA THR A 983 -7.62 -1.51 14.35
C THR A 983 -6.92 -2.88 14.32
N ARG A 984 -7.59 -3.96 14.74
CA ARG A 984 -7.00 -5.30 14.98
C ARG A 984 -6.39 -5.92 13.72
N ASP A 985 -7.15 -6.07 12.64
CA ASP A 985 -6.68 -6.66 11.38
C ASP A 985 -5.53 -5.83 10.76
N MET A 986 -5.54 -4.51 10.99
CA MET A 986 -4.48 -3.63 10.50
C MET A 986 -3.22 -3.70 11.38
N ALA A 987 -3.35 -4.00 12.67
CA ALA A 987 -2.22 -4.33 13.55
C ALA A 987 -1.59 -5.69 13.18
N ALA A 988 -2.40 -6.71 12.87
CA ALA A 988 -1.92 -7.99 12.35
C ALA A 988 -1.22 -7.84 11.00
N ALA A 989 -1.81 -7.07 10.06
CA ALA A 989 -1.19 -6.71 8.79
C ALA A 989 0.15 -5.98 9.00
N SER A 990 0.19 -5.04 9.95
CA SER A 990 1.37 -4.26 10.34
C SER A 990 2.51 -5.17 10.84
N GLU A 991 2.23 -6.10 11.75
CA GLU A 991 3.23 -6.98 12.34
C GLU A 991 3.83 -7.92 11.29
N ALA A 992 2.98 -8.56 10.47
CA ALA A 992 3.43 -9.42 9.37
C ALA A 992 4.31 -8.64 8.36
N LEU A 993 3.93 -7.41 8.00
CA LEU A 993 4.71 -6.56 7.10
C LEU A 993 6.03 -6.10 7.72
N ASN A 994 6.03 -5.70 9.00
CA ASN A 994 7.23 -5.31 9.73
C ASN A 994 8.23 -6.46 9.80
N PHE A 995 7.78 -7.70 10.04
CA PHE A 995 8.62 -8.90 9.96
C PHE A 995 9.28 -9.05 8.58
N PHE A 996 8.52 -8.92 7.49
CA PHE A 996 9.10 -9.00 6.14
C PHE A 996 10.10 -7.87 5.84
N PHE A 997 9.87 -6.65 6.31
CA PHE A 997 10.82 -5.54 6.13
C PHE A 997 12.09 -5.70 6.97
N ILE A 998 12.00 -6.21 8.21
CA ILE A 998 13.17 -6.56 9.02
C ILE A 998 14.01 -7.65 8.34
N VAL A 999 13.38 -8.67 7.76
CA VAL A 999 14.09 -9.69 6.97
C VAL A 999 14.77 -9.06 5.75
N ALA A 1000 14.11 -8.17 5.01
CA ALA A 1000 14.70 -7.47 3.87
C ALA A 1000 15.89 -6.57 4.28
N GLU A 1001 15.79 -5.86 5.40
CA GLU A 1001 16.84 -5.01 5.97
C GLU A 1001 18.10 -5.81 6.33
N ILE A 1002 17.96 -6.89 7.11
CA ILE A 1002 19.09 -7.76 7.50
C ILE A 1002 19.80 -8.30 6.24
N MET A 1003 19.04 -8.64 5.21
CA MET A 1003 19.57 -9.19 3.95
C MET A 1003 20.27 -8.14 3.08
N ILE A 1004 19.80 -6.89 3.07
CA ILE A 1004 20.53 -5.76 2.46
C ILE A 1004 21.85 -5.51 3.21
N LEU A 1005 21.86 -5.56 4.54
CA LEU A 1005 23.07 -5.40 5.35
C LEU A 1005 24.10 -6.52 5.09
N VAL A 1006 23.65 -7.77 4.87
CA VAL A 1006 24.53 -8.88 4.45
C VAL A 1006 25.16 -8.63 3.08
N ILE A 1007 24.40 -8.14 2.09
CA ILE A 1007 24.96 -7.75 0.77
C ILE A 1007 26.04 -6.67 0.93
N CYS A 1008 25.85 -5.73 1.85
CA CYS A 1008 26.84 -4.70 2.15
C CYS A 1008 28.11 -5.27 2.78
N PHE A 1009 27.99 -6.21 3.72
CA PHE A 1009 29.15 -6.91 4.31
C PHE A 1009 30.03 -7.59 3.25
N PHE A 1010 29.45 -8.26 2.24
CA PHE A 1010 30.23 -8.85 1.14
C PHE A 1010 30.95 -7.80 0.28
N SER A 1011 30.38 -6.59 0.13
CA SER A 1011 31.04 -5.45 -0.53
C SER A 1011 32.23 -4.92 0.27
N LEU A 1012 32.08 -4.77 1.59
CA LEU A 1012 33.18 -4.37 2.48
C LEU A 1012 34.31 -5.40 2.46
N MET A 1013 33.97 -6.69 2.55
CA MET A 1013 34.91 -7.81 2.50
C MET A 1013 35.72 -7.81 1.18
N SER A 1014 35.06 -7.63 0.04
CA SER A 1014 35.74 -7.50 -1.27
C SER A 1014 36.70 -6.31 -1.31
N SER A 1015 36.28 -5.17 -0.75
CA SER A 1015 37.10 -3.96 -0.73
C SER A 1015 38.32 -4.10 0.19
N MET A 1016 38.09 -4.45 1.47
CA MET A 1016 39.14 -4.65 2.48
C MET A 1016 40.15 -5.72 2.09
N THR A 1017 39.68 -6.84 1.55
CA THR A 1017 40.56 -7.92 1.06
C THR A 1017 41.59 -7.39 0.08
N THR A 1018 41.21 -6.47 -0.80
CA THR A 1018 42.14 -5.94 -1.78
C THR A 1018 42.93 -4.74 -1.25
N ASN A 1019 42.36 -3.86 -0.41
CA ASN A 1019 43.14 -2.80 0.26
C ASN A 1019 44.35 -3.40 1.01
N VAL A 1020 44.14 -4.52 1.70
CA VAL A 1020 45.19 -5.28 2.42
C VAL A 1020 46.18 -5.97 1.46
N LEU A 1021 45.71 -6.53 0.34
CA LEU A 1021 46.60 -7.17 -0.66
C LEU A 1021 47.44 -6.16 -1.45
N ASP A 1022 46.85 -5.04 -1.88
CA ASP A 1022 47.56 -3.94 -2.55
C ASP A 1022 48.60 -3.31 -1.61
N SER A 1023 48.26 -3.15 -0.32
CA SER A 1023 49.17 -2.63 0.71
C SER A 1023 50.13 -3.68 1.29
N SER A 1024 50.12 -4.93 0.81
CA SER A 1024 50.85 -6.06 1.41
C SER A 1024 52.34 -5.80 1.62
N LYS A 1025 53.00 -5.14 0.66
CA LYS A 1025 54.43 -4.77 0.78
C LYS A 1025 54.67 -3.68 1.82
N GLU A 1026 53.75 -2.71 1.96
CA GLU A 1026 53.83 -1.68 3.00
C GLU A 1026 53.69 -2.30 4.39
N ILE A 1027 52.75 -3.25 4.55
CA ILE A 1027 52.60 -4.06 5.77
C ILE A 1027 53.89 -4.85 6.06
N GLY A 1028 54.48 -5.49 5.06
CA GLY A 1028 55.76 -6.18 5.19
C GLY A 1028 56.90 -5.29 5.69
N VAL A 1029 57.01 -4.06 5.16
CA VAL A 1029 58.00 -3.06 5.61
C VAL A 1029 57.71 -2.61 7.04
N LEU A 1030 56.45 -2.38 7.41
CA LEU A 1030 56.06 -1.98 8.76
C LEU A 1030 56.36 -3.05 9.82
N LEU A 1031 56.16 -4.33 9.48
CA LEU A 1031 56.57 -5.47 10.33
C LEU A 1031 58.10 -5.48 10.52
N CYS A 1032 58.88 -5.25 9.46
CA CYS A 1032 60.34 -5.10 9.56
C CYS A 1032 60.80 -3.87 10.36
N LEU A 1033 59.97 -2.81 10.43
CA LEU A 1033 60.21 -1.62 11.26
C LEU A 1033 59.70 -1.78 12.72
N GLY A 1034 59.25 -2.98 13.11
CA GLY A 1034 58.87 -3.29 14.49
C GLY A 1034 57.39 -3.06 14.84
N MET A 1035 56.52 -2.79 13.86
CA MET A 1035 55.07 -2.76 14.09
C MET A 1035 54.57 -4.17 14.43
N SER A 1036 53.79 -4.33 15.50
CA SER A 1036 53.31 -5.65 15.91
C SER A 1036 52.11 -6.12 15.05
N HIS A 1037 51.96 -7.44 14.90
CA HIS A 1037 50.84 -8.06 14.19
C HIS A 1037 49.48 -7.52 14.70
N PHE A 1038 49.32 -7.32 16.01
CA PHE A 1038 48.11 -6.77 16.61
C PHE A 1038 47.86 -5.29 16.29
N GLN A 1039 48.92 -4.48 16.15
CA GLN A 1039 48.80 -3.10 15.66
C GLN A 1039 48.35 -3.08 14.18
N VAL A 1040 48.87 -3.98 13.34
CA VAL A 1040 48.43 -4.12 11.93
C VAL A 1040 46.95 -4.50 11.84
N TYR A 1041 46.46 -5.45 12.65
CA TYR A 1041 45.02 -5.76 12.74
C TYR A 1041 44.19 -4.53 13.10
N ARG A 1042 44.57 -3.77 14.14
CA ARG A 1042 43.83 -2.58 14.60
C ARG A 1042 43.71 -1.52 13.51
N VAL A 1043 44.75 -1.29 12.71
CA VAL A 1043 44.70 -0.33 11.58
C VAL A 1043 43.55 -0.64 10.63
N TYR A 1044 43.49 -1.86 10.09
CA TYR A 1044 42.51 -2.21 9.05
C TYR A 1044 41.11 -2.47 9.62
N VAL A 1045 40.99 -2.92 10.88
CA VAL A 1045 39.71 -2.93 11.60
C VAL A 1045 39.16 -1.51 11.76
N TRP A 1046 39.99 -0.55 12.18
CA TRP A 1046 39.55 0.83 12.32
C TRP A 1046 39.34 1.56 10.99
N GLU A 1047 40.08 1.21 9.93
CA GLU A 1047 39.77 1.68 8.57
C GLU A 1047 38.34 1.25 8.16
N ALA A 1048 38.02 -0.04 8.27
CA ALA A 1048 36.69 -0.54 7.95
C ALA A 1048 35.60 0.07 8.83
N PHE A 1049 35.84 0.18 10.14
CA PHE A 1049 34.88 0.77 11.08
C PHE A 1049 34.59 2.24 10.75
N VAL A 1050 35.62 3.06 10.50
CA VAL A 1050 35.43 4.48 10.14
C VAL A 1050 34.72 4.60 8.78
N LEU A 1051 34.96 3.72 7.82
CA LEU A 1051 34.21 3.71 6.55
C LEU A 1051 32.73 3.33 6.75
N VAL A 1052 32.43 2.27 7.50
CA VAL A 1052 31.05 1.83 7.76
C VAL A 1052 30.28 2.87 8.57
N VAL A 1053 30.86 3.44 9.62
CA VAL A 1053 30.19 4.47 10.43
C VAL A 1053 30.02 5.78 9.65
N SER A 1054 31.01 6.22 8.85
CA SER A 1054 30.87 7.47 8.08
C SER A 1054 29.87 7.36 6.91
N SER A 1055 29.83 6.22 6.22
CA SER A 1055 28.80 5.94 5.21
C SER A 1055 27.42 5.71 5.85
N GLY A 1056 27.36 5.07 7.02
CA GLY A 1056 26.14 4.86 7.79
C GLY A 1056 25.52 6.16 8.31
N VAL A 1057 26.31 7.08 8.86
CA VAL A 1057 25.83 8.41 9.28
C VAL A 1057 25.30 9.21 8.07
N MET A 1058 26.01 9.18 6.94
CA MET A 1058 25.55 9.86 5.71
C MET A 1058 24.27 9.25 5.14
N GLY A 1059 24.17 7.91 5.10
CA GLY A 1059 22.97 7.22 4.67
C GLY A 1059 21.78 7.51 5.57
N LEU A 1060 21.97 7.49 6.90
CA LEU A 1060 20.95 7.83 7.89
C LEU A 1060 20.45 9.26 7.73
N ILE A 1061 21.34 10.24 7.55
CA ILE A 1061 20.94 11.63 7.31
C ILE A 1061 20.09 11.75 6.04
N VAL A 1062 20.50 11.12 4.93
CA VAL A 1062 19.72 11.18 3.68
C VAL A 1062 18.38 10.47 3.81
N GLY A 1063 18.35 9.26 4.39
CA GLY A 1063 17.14 8.47 4.58
C GLY A 1063 16.10 9.19 5.46
N LEU A 1064 16.55 9.77 6.58
CA LEU A 1064 15.68 10.55 7.48
C LEU A 1064 15.19 11.85 6.83
N VAL A 1065 16.04 12.58 6.09
CA VAL A 1065 15.62 13.81 5.38
C VAL A 1065 14.55 13.49 4.33
N VAL A 1066 14.74 12.46 3.51
CA VAL A 1066 13.74 12.06 2.51
C VAL A 1066 12.44 11.60 3.19
N ALA A 1067 12.52 10.76 4.22
CA ALA A 1067 11.35 10.30 4.96
C ALA A 1067 10.59 11.45 5.66
N TYR A 1068 11.30 12.43 6.23
CA TYR A 1068 10.70 13.62 6.82
C TYR A 1068 10.01 14.51 5.78
N THR A 1069 10.59 14.70 4.59
CA THR A 1069 9.89 15.43 3.51
C THR A 1069 8.62 14.70 3.05
N MET A 1070 8.60 13.37 3.06
CA MET A 1070 7.39 12.59 2.80
C MET A 1070 6.38 12.67 3.95
N GLN A 1071 6.82 12.71 5.21
CA GLN A 1071 5.95 12.93 6.37
C GLN A 1071 5.23 14.29 6.26
N LEU A 1072 5.95 15.36 5.95
CA LEU A 1072 5.37 16.70 5.78
C LEU A 1072 4.31 16.73 4.65
N GLN A 1073 4.54 16.01 3.55
CA GLN A 1073 3.53 15.83 2.50
C GLN A 1073 2.32 15.02 3.00
N ASN A 1074 2.52 13.94 3.75
CA ASN A 1074 1.42 13.14 4.29
C ASN A 1074 0.57 13.94 5.30
N ILE A 1075 1.20 14.72 6.18
CA ILE A 1075 0.52 15.66 7.10
C ILE A 1075 -0.27 16.70 6.31
N LEU A 1076 0.26 17.22 5.20
CA LEU A 1076 -0.45 18.17 4.34
C LEU A 1076 -1.70 17.56 3.69
N PHE A 1077 -1.63 16.30 3.22
CA PHE A 1077 -2.77 15.63 2.59
C PHE A 1077 -3.82 15.11 3.59
N THR A 1078 -3.39 14.53 4.72
CA THR A 1078 -4.29 13.93 5.73
C THR A 1078 -4.79 14.93 6.76
N GLN A 1079 -4.08 16.04 6.96
CA GLN A 1079 -4.31 17.04 8.03
C GLN A 1079 -4.18 16.46 9.45
N LEU A 1080 -3.60 15.26 9.58
CA LEU A 1080 -3.36 14.59 10.87
C LEU A 1080 -2.04 15.06 11.51
N PRO A 1081 -1.99 15.26 12.84
CA PRO A 1081 -0.77 15.59 13.58
C PRO A 1081 0.07 14.32 13.81
N LEU A 1082 0.64 13.76 12.74
CA LEU A 1082 1.41 12.52 12.80
C LEU A 1082 2.77 12.73 13.50
N PRO A 1083 3.11 12.01 14.58
CA PRO A 1083 4.45 12.03 15.15
C PRO A 1083 5.46 11.41 14.16
N PHE A 1084 6.73 11.83 14.22
CA PHE A 1084 7.78 11.24 13.39
C PHE A 1084 8.32 9.95 14.05
N PRO A 1085 8.17 8.77 13.43
CA PRO A 1085 8.68 7.53 14.00
C PRO A 1085 10.19 7.43 13.74
N PHE A 1086 11.00 7.72 14.77
CA PHE A 1086 12.44 7.57 14.67
C PHE A 1086 12.83 6.08 14.80
N PRO A 1087 13.64 5.51 13.88
CA PRO A 1087 13.86 4.07 13.79
C PRO A 1087 14.98 3.60 14.74
N TYR A 1088 14.73 3.68 16.06
CA TYR A 1088 15.71 3.36 17.11
C TYR A 1088 16.25 1.92 17.03
N ILE A 1089 15.37 0.95 16.73
CA ILE A 1089 15.74 -0.47 16.64
C ILE A 1089 16.70 -0.70 15.47
N GLN A 1090 16.39 -0.10 14.32
CA GLN A 1090 17.19 -0.17 13.10
C GLN A 1090 18.53 0.55 13.29
N LEU A 1091 18.57 1.68 14.00
CA LEU A 1091 19.82 2.34 14.38
C LEU A 1091 20.70 1.42 15.26
N ALA A 1092 20.11 0.69 16.22
CA ALA A 1092 20.85 -0.27 17.03
C ALA A 1092 21.38 -1.46 16.19
N ILE A 1093 20.54 -2.03 15.32
CA ILE A 1093 20.91 -3.10 14.38
C ILE A 1093 22.05 -2.64 13.46
N LEU A 1094 21.94 -1.44 12.89
CA LEU A 1094 22.94 -0.79 12.04
C LEU A 1094 24.29 -0.62 12.75
N VAL A 1095 24.30 -0.16 13.99
CA VAL A 1095 25.54 0.01 14.77
C VAL A 1095 26.18 -1.34 15.11
N VAL A 1096 25.38 -2.32 15.56
CA VAL A 1096 25.87 -3.65 15.94
C VAL A 1096 26.38 -4.43 14.71
N ILE A 1097 25.56 -4.55 13.65
CA ILE A 1097 25.96 -5.23 12.41
C ILE A 1097 27.05 -4.44 11.68
N GLY A 1098 27.08 -3.11 11.79
CA GLY A 1098 28.16 -2.27 11.27
C GLY A 1098 29.52 -2.57 11.94
N LEU A 1099 29.54 -2.70 13.26
CA LEU A 1099 30.74 -3.10 14.01
C LEU A 1099 31.17 -4.54 13.69
N VAL A 1100 30.23 -5.49 13.69
CA VAL A 1100 30.50 -6.91 13.39
C VAL A 1100 30.99 -7.10 11.95
N SER A 1101 30.39 -6.42 10.98
CA SER A 1101 30.80 -6.47 9.58
C SER A 1101 32.19 -5.85 9.36
N ALA A 1102 32.52 -4.74 10.00
CA ALA A 1102 33.87 -4.16 9.96
C ALA A 1102 34.93 -5.09 10.56
N LEU A 1103 34.64 -5.71 11.72
CA LEU A 1103 35.53 -6.68 12.36
C LEU A 1103 35.77 -7.90 11.44
N ALA A 1104 34.70 -8.59 11.03
CA ALA A 1104 34.79 -9.79 10.20
C ALA A 1104 35.45 -9.50 8.84
N SER A 1105 35.15 -8.34 8.24
CA SER A 1105 35.68 -7.93 6.92
C SER A 1105 37.18 -7.65 6.92
N SER A 1106 37.75 -7.13 8.01
CA SER A 1106 39.17 -6.80 8.07
C SER A 1106 40.02 -7.91 8.67
N ILE A 1107 39.48 -8.69 9.62
CA ILE A 1107 40.22 -9.79 10.24
C ILE A 1107 40.57 -10.88 9.23
N SER A 1108 39.64 -11.27 8.35
CA SER A 1108 39.86 -12.37 7.39
C SER A 1108 41.08 -12.16 6.45
N PRO A 1109 41.20 -11.06 5.69
CA PRO A 1109 42.34 -10.87 4.80
C PRO A 1109 43.65 -10.56 5.54
N VAL A 1110 43.61 -9.88 6.69
CA VAL A 1110 44.81 -9.63 7.50
C VAL A 1110 45.33 -10.93 8.12
N ALA A 1111 44.45 -11.82 8.58
CA ALA A 1111 44.83 -13.15 9.06
C ALA A 1111 45.50 -13.99 7.97
N TYR A 1112 44.95 -13.98 6.75
CA TYR A 1112 45.54 -14.67 5.60
C TYR A 1112 46.93 -14.11 5.23
N LEU A 1113 47.15 -12.80 5.36
CA LEU A 1113 48.47 -12.18 5.11
C LEU A 1113 49.48 -12.49 6.22
N LEU A 1114 49.07 -12.35 7.48
CA LEU A 1114 49.95 -12.47 8.65
C LEU A 1114 50.21 -13.93 9.07
N GLY A 1115 49.42 -14.89 8.57
CA GLY A 1115 49.65 -16.33 8.72
C GLY A 1115 50.69 -16.91 7.75
N LEU A 1116 51.34 -16.09 6.92
CA LEU A 1116 52.45 -16.52 6.08
C LEU A 1116 53.71 -16.79 6.94
N PRO A 1117 54.51 -17.83 6.62
CA PRO A 1117 55.57 -18.33 7.51
C PRO A 1117 56.77 -17.38 7.71
N SER A 1118 56.85 -16.27 6.97
CA SER A 1118 57.85 -15.24 7.19
C SER A 1118 57.43 -13.89 6.61
N VAL A 1119 57.96 -12.80 7.16
CA VAL A 1119 57.83 -11.45 6.59
C VAL A 1119 58.50 -11.36 5.20
N THR A 1120 59.53 -12.17 4.95
CA THR A 1120 60.16 -12.27 3.62
C THR A 1120 59.23 -12.85 2.55
N HIS A 1121 58.28 -13.74 2.91
CA HIS A 1121 57.22 -14.19 2.00
C HIS A 1121 56.22 -13.07 1.66
N ILE A 1122 55.93 -12.17 2.60
CA ILE A 1122 55.08 -10.99 2.35
C ILE A 1122 55.80 -10.03 1.39
N LEU A 1123 57.06 -9.67 1.67
CA LEU A 1123 57.85 -8.75 0.85
C LEU A 1123 58.12 -9.28 -0.57
N ARG A 1124 58.38 -10.59 -0.70
CA ARG A 1124 58.64 -11.26 -1.99
C ARG A 1124 57.38 -11.46 -2.83
N ARG A 1125 56.18 -11.20 -2.28
CA ARG A 1125 54.91 -11.26 -3.03
C ARG A 1125 54.77 -10.05 -3.95
N THR A 1126 55.39 -10.11 -5.13
CA THR A 1126 54.86 -9.39 -6.29
C THR A 1126 53.45 -9.89 -6.59
N ILE A 1127 52.51 -8.96 -6.80
CA ILE A 1127 51.18 -9.28 -7.29
C ILE A 1127 51.34 -9.72 -8.75
N HIS A 1128 51.01 -10.99 -9.00
CA HIS A 1128 50.92 -11.61 -10.31
C HIS A 1128 49.47 -12.11 -10.49
#